data_AF-A0AAE0BJI7-F1
#
_entry.id   AF-A0AAE0BJI7-F1
#
_cell.length_a   1.000
_cell.length_b   1.000
_cell.length_c   1.000
_cell.angle_alpha   90.00
_cell.angle_beta   90.00
_cell.angle_gamma   90.00
#
_symmetry.space_group_name_H-M   'P 1'
#
loop_
_entity.id
_entity.type
_entity.pdbx_description
1 polymer ?
#
loop_
_entity_poly.entity_id
_entity_poly.type
_entity_poly.pdbx_seq_one_letter_code
_entity_poly.pdbx_strand_id
1 'polypeptide(L)'
;MAPPVQPLTAAGIIKRRIKTPGEVFGEAVKHKTYIGTIVKRNKPRGDPPAECVTVRYDDGQKCWFPVTTVSRWLLPVGSPESADGAESEDLSDSSDPDEDSDSDSEAGQKVVPVRPAKAKAVESAEEKRARLDFEEHKKSVTQAIHSRFVEKKRTPTPDIEFKPSKGKPSSLFHDPPCDNKPGLLKTFVSEKPRNIEEGMFYVFGKLLPKSYWIKLSNNSVKYAVFKKAGEDSNADKDPDDRFQMYKGKGKQRPWDPKWVSPNGLLLFHQSLLLMTMNKRNAAMDHFSLDNLLRSILAEQYTRDSWAQSFRFFCPYDVDEYKAQKAGTAEYNPYLKYGLIQDTLYDGIHSILLPPKVGSYDEGGKPWTGKGGEGITVHYNPQKPNKRMSMCYMFAAFGIPFAWEFYTGQRSNTYNENKHNTPEERAYGKTISRMLRLFRRAFGDSKGMEIYMDNLFSSVFLFYLMRTFFEALCVGTHRKNDGFPELSWEAKYKRGDIQWATAKYEDVPFVYVEYGDNKVVRFLSTKHGSPHTNPGRTQERWDSDTRTYQDIFLPQIKLDYDAGMMWVDFADFLESFVRIQYNFRRPYLVNYFWCFETAVTVSHQVCKLLWPDSFRKGGRSFYDDLRALCRSIVLQTGTIRRVEQKANKRSRRAGHVLAFNHPPTNQLPKGRWNFEPETSKRCGSRRMLIVTSS
;
A
#
# COMPACT_ATOMS: atom_id res chain seq x y z
N MET A 1 7.56 61.59 33.73
CA MET A 1 8.30 60.57 32.95
C MET A 1 7.42 59.35 32.84
N ALA A 2 7.08 58.90 31.64
CA ALA A 2 6.36 57.64 31.45
C ALA A 2 7.26 56.47 31.90
N PRO A 3 6.71 55.41 32.53
CA PRO A 3 7.51 54.26 32.93
C PRO A 3 8.14 53.57 31.70
N PRO A 4 9.34 52.98 31.84
CA PRO A 4 9.98 52.25 30.75
C PRO A 4 9.08 51.08 30.31
N VAL A 5 8.76 51.05 29.01
CA VAL A 5 7.97 49.97 28.40
C VAL A 5 8.75 48.66 28.54
N GLN A 6 8.21 47.71 29.30
CA GLN A 6 8.80 46.39 29.42
C GLN A 6 8.84 45.70 28.04
N PRO A 7 9.95 45.05 27.65
CA PRO A 7 10.04 44.34 26.39
C PRO A 7 9.00 43.22 26.33
N LEU A 8 8.17 43.23 25.28
CA LEU A 8 7.15 42.21 25.05
C LEU A 8 7.80 40.84 24.86
N THR A 9 7.40 39.86 25.68
CA THR A 9 7.85 38.47 25.53
C THR A 9 7.16 37.81 24.33
N ALA A 10 7.83 36.84 23.70
CA ALA A 10 7.27 36.11 22.56
C ALA A 10 5.94 35.39 22.85
N ALA A 11 5.62 35.11 24.12
CA ALA A 11 4.33 34.57 24.52
C ALA A 11 3.20 35.61 24.46
N GLY A 12 3.50 36.88 24.73
CA GLY A 12 2.53 37.98 24.75
C GLY A 12 2.12 38.53 23.39
N ILE A 13 2.77 38.08 22.30
CA ILE A 13 2.49 38.55 20.94
C ILE A 13 1.72 37.53 20.09
N ILE A 14 1.52 36.29 20.56
CA ILE A 14 0.75 35.29 19.81
C ILE A 14 -0.72 35.75 19.67
N LYS A 15 -1.31 35.54 18.49
CA LYS A 15 -2.63 36.03 18.05
C LYS A 15 -2.74 37.54 17.81
N ARG A 16 -1.69 38.34 18.02
CA ARG A 16 -1.72 39.75 17.64
C ARG A 16 -1.57 39.92 16.12
N ARG A 17 -2.27 40.91 15.56
CA ARG A 17 -2.11 41.34 14.17
C ARG A 17 -0.93 42.29 14.02
N ILE A 18 -0.26 42.20 12.89
CA ILE A 18 0.85 43.05 12.50
C ILE A 18 0.60 43.67 11.13
N LYS A 19 1.18 44.84 10.89
CA LYS A 19 1.21 45.51 9.60
C LYS A 19 2.65 45.63 9.12
N THR A 20 3.01 44.82 8.13
CA THR A 20 4.39 44.76 7.61
C THR A 20 4.53 45.54 6.31
N PRO A 21 5.62 46.30 6.11
CA PRO A 21 5.87 47.01 4.86
C PRO A 21 6.21 46.04 3.72
N GLY A 22 5.81 46.37 2.49
CA GLY A 22 6.01 45.53 1.30
C GLY A 22 7.48 45.29 0.94
N GLU A 23 8.39 46.15 1.42
CA GLU A 23 9.85 45.97 1.28
C GLU A 23 10.34 44.63 1.88
N VAL A 24 9.63 44.10 2.88
CA VAL A 24 9.91 42.79 3.49
C VAL A 24 9.75 41.64 2.48
N PHE A 25 8.93 41.84 1.46
CA PHE A 25 8.66 40.89 0.37
C PHE A 25 9.41 41.24 -0.93
N GLY A 26 10.35 42.19 -0.88
CA GLY A 26 11.11 42.62 -2.05
C GLY A 26 10.31 43.46 -3.04
N GLU A 27 9.16 44.03 -2.65
CA GLU A 27 8.37 44.90 -3.52
C GLU A 27 8.93 46.33 -3.54
N ALA A 28 9.09 46.91 -4.74
CA ALA A 28 9.63 48.25 -4.93
C ALA A 28 8.67 49.39 -4.51
N VAL A 29 7.41 49.08 -4.18
CA VAL A 29 6.37 50.07 -3.87
C VAL A 29 6.33 50.35 -2.36
N LYS A 30 6.92 51.48 -1.95
CA LYS A 30 7.06 51.90 -0.54
C LYS A 30 5.75 52.02 0.25
N HIS A 31 4.61 52.12 -0.41
CA HIS A 31 3.31 52.33 0.25
C HIS A 31 2.48 51.06 0.46
N LYS A 32 2.94 49.91 -0.04
CA LYS A 32 2.19 48.65 0.12
C LYS A 32 2.44 48.07 1.51
N THR A 33 1.37 47.66 2.19
CA THR A 33 1.45 47.03 3.52
C THR A 33 0.64 45.75 3.55
N TYR A 34 1.06 44.81 4.38
CA TYR A 34 0.44 43.49 4.52
C TYR A 34 0.01 43.29 5.97
N ILE A 35 -1.20 42.78 6.15
CA ILE A 35 -1.72 42.45 7.48
C ILE A 35 -1.64 40.94 7.69
N GLY A 36 -1.15 40.55 8.86
CA GLY A 36 -1.04 39.14 9.23
C GLY A 36 -1.11 38.90 10.73
N THR A 37 -1.36 37.66 11.11
CA THR A 37 -1.57 37.21 12.48
C THR A 37 -0.44 36.29 12.93
N ILE A 38 0.08 36.52 14.14
CA ILE A 38 1.16 35.70 14.72
C ILE A 38 0.58 34.36 15.21
N VAL A 39 0.91 33.24 14.56
CA VAL A 39 0.26 31.94 14.79
C VAL A 39 1.07 30.94 15.61
N LYS A 40 2.39 31.06 15.66
CA LYS A 40 3.24 30.07 16.33
C LYS A 40 4.60 30.64 16.74
N ARG A 41 5.08 30.24 17.92
CA ARG A 41 6.46 30.43 18.37
C ARG A 41 7.33 29.27 17.89
N ASN A 42 8.46 29.59 17.27
CA ASN A 42 9.45 28.60 16.86
C ASN A 42 10.68 28.72 17.76
N LYS A 43 11.00 27.64 18.48
CA LYS A 43 12.26 27.59 19.23
C LYS A 43 13.40 27.42 18.23
N PRO A 44 14.48 28.19 18.36
CA PRO A 44 15.58 28.08 17.44
C PRO A 44 16.42 26.80 17.63
N ARG A 45 17.21 26.46 16.61
CA ARG A 45 18.28 25.44 16.64
C ARG A 45 19.59 26.11 16.21
N GLY A 46 20.62 26.13 17.06
CA GLY A 46 21.95 26.72 16.79
C GLY A 46 22.23 27.99 17.60
N ASP A 47 23.45 28.55 17.53
CA ASP A 47 23.89 29.69 18.37
C ASP A 47 24.53 30.83 17.53
N PRO A 48 24.18 32.12 17.75
CA PRO A 48 23.06 32.62 18.55
C PRO A 48 21.80 32.72 17.67
N PRO A 49 20.64 32.22 18.11
CA PRO A 49 19.46 32.34 17.30
C PRO A 49 18.45 33.30 17.92
N ALA A 50 18.07 34.33 17.17
CA ALA A 50 16.94 35.15 17.58
C ALA A 50 15.68 34.28 17.69
N GLU A 51 14.87 34.48 18.74
CA GLU A 51 13.56 33.85 18.80
C GLU A 51 12.74 34.26 17.57
N CYS A 52 12.14 33.29 16.88
CA CYS A 52 11.33 33.55 15.69
C CYS A 52 9.86 33.20 15.93
N VAL A 53 8.98 33.93 15.25
CA VAL A 53 7.55 33.65 15.17
C VAL A 53 7.13 33.40 13.73
N THR A 54 6.10 32.57 13.54
CA THR A 54 5.41 32.41 12.26
C THR A 54 4.25 33.39 12.20
N VAL A 55 4.23 34.21 11.15
CA VAL A 55 3.11 35.10 10.80
C VAL A 55 2.35 34.46 9.66
N ARG A 56 1.01 34.45 9.74
CA ARG A 56 0.12 34.09 8.64
C ARG A 56 -0.55 35.36 8.13
N TYR A 57 -0.30 35.71 6.88
CA TYR A 57 -0.93 36.86 6.23
C TYR A 57 -2.34 36.52 5.75
N ASP A 58 -3.16 37.55 5.54
CA ASP A 58 -4.56 37.40 5.13
C ASP A 58 -4.70 36.70 3.76
N ASP A 59 -3.68 36.81 2.89
CA ASP A 59 -3.59 36.10 1.60
C ASP A 59 -3.21 34.61 1.75
N GLY A 60 -3.06 34.12 2.98
CA GLY A 60 -2.72 32.73 3.31
C GLY A 60 -1.22 32.42 3.37
N GLN A 61 -0.33 33.36 3.01
CA GLN A 61 1.12 33.15 3.09
C GLN A 61 1.61 33.02 4.53
N LYS A 62 2.72 32.29 4.73
CA LYS A 62 3.34 32.09 6.05
C LYS A 62 4.82 32.42 6.00
N CYS A 63 5.24 33.38 6.81
CA CYS A 63 6.62 33.85 6.89
C CYS A 63 7.16 33.76 8.32
N TRP A 64 8.48 33.71 8.44
CA TRP A 64 9.19 33.55 9.71
C TRP A 64 9.98 34.83 9.98
N PHE A 65 9.79 35.42 11.15
CA PHE A 65 10.46 36.67 11.52
C PHE A 65 11.05 36.60 12.92
N PRO A 66 12.19 37.27 13.18
CA PRO A 66 12.67 37.52 14.53
C PRO A 66 11.62 38.29 15.33
N VAL A 67 11.43 37.90 16.60
CA VAL A 67 10.49 38.56 17.53
C VAL A 67 10.78 40.05 17.62
N THR A 68 12.06 40.45 17.60
CA THR A 68 12.50 41.85 17.64
C THR A 68 12.00 42.67 16.45
N THR A 69 11.94 42.06 15.27
CA THR A 69 11.42 42.69 14.05
C THR A 69 9.90 42.82 14.13
N VAL A 70 9.21 41.75 14.54
CA VAL A 70 7.74 41.70 14.59
C VAL A 70 7.16 42.68 15.61
N SER A 71 7.85 42.90 16.75
CA SER A 71 7.42 43.85 17.76
C SER A 71 7.28 45.29 17.24
N ARG A 72 8.01 45.66 16.17
CA ARG A 72 7.91 46.98 15.51
C ARG A 72 6.71 47.10 14.58
N TRP A 73 6.09 45.98 14.22
CA TRP A 73 4.97 45.91 13.28
C TRP A 73 3.64 45.64 13.97
N LEU A 74 3.62 45.51 15.30
CA LEU A 74 2.39 45.25 16.06
C LEU A 74 1.40 46.40 15.90
N LEU A 75 0.19 46.05 15.46
CA LEU A 75 -0.91 47.00 15.43
C LEU A 75 -1.34 47.36 16.87
N PRO A 76 -1.67 48.63 17.16
CA PRO A 76 -2.23 49.03 18.45
C PRO A 76 -3.49 48.23 18.77
N VAL A 77 -3.63 47.82 20.03
CA VAL A 77 -4.85 47.15 20.52
C VAL A 77 -6.01 48.14 20.37
N GLY A 78 -7.07 47.75 19.66
CA GLY A 78 -8.24 48.58 19.41
C GLY A 78 -8.19 49.41 18.12
N SER A 79 -7.14 49.27 17.29
CA SER A 79 -7.18 49.82 15.92
C SER A 79 -8.21 49.07 15.06
N PRO A 80 -8.87 49.73 14.08
CA PRO A 80 -9.84 49.07 13.19
C PRO A 80 -9.25 47.84 12.48
N GLU A 81 -7.96 47.92 12.12
CA GLU A 81 -7.19 46.84 11.49
C GLU A 81 -6.88 45.68 12.46
N SER A 82 -7.01 45.88 13.78
CA SER A 82 -6.83 44.86 14.82
C SER A 82 -8.11 44.12 15.20
N ALA A 83 -9.28 44.57 14.73
CA ALA A 83 -10.54 43.85 14.94
C ALA A 83 -10.57 42.58 14.07
N ASP A 84 -11.00 41.46 14.65
CA ASP A 84 -11.14 40.17 13.97
C ASP A 84 -12.29 40.25 12.95
N GLY A 85 -12.00 40.70 11.73
CA GLY A 85 -12.90 40.66 10.58
C GLY A 85 -12.90 39.29 9.89
N ALA A 86 -13.17 38.23 10.64
CA ALA A 86 -13.39 36.90 10.07
C ALA A 86 -14.88 36.70 9.79
N GLU A 87 -15.37 37.27 8.69
CA GLU A 87 -16.55 36.74 8.02
C GLU A 87 -16.17 35.35 7.50
N SER A 88 -16.92 34.35 7.92
CA SER A 88 -16.83 32.98 7.43
C SER A 88 -17.38 32.92 6.01
N GLU A 89 -16.51 32.78 5.01
CA GLU A 89 -16.91 32.31 3.68
C GLU A 89 -17.32 30.82 3.80
N ASP A 90 -18.58 30.61 4.14
CA ASP A 90 -19.29 29.36 3.90
C ASP A 90 -19.69 29.32 2.42
N LEU A 91 -18.95 28.55 1.63
CA LEU A 91 -19.41 28.04 0.35
C LEU A 91 -20.43 26.93 0.60
N SER A 92 -21.70 27.29 0.61
CA SER A 92 -22.82 26.37 0.44
C SER A 92 -23.65 26.78 -0.78
N ASP A 93 -23.70 25.91 -1.78
CA ASP A 93 -24.70 25.92 -2.84
C ASP A 93 -25.13 24.46 -3.09
N SER A 94 -26.28 24.10 -2.51
CA SER A 94 -27.34 23.24 -3.06
C SER A 94 -28.26 22.77 -1.92
N SER A 95 -29.37 23.49 -1.85
CA SER A 95 -30.69 23.22 -1.24
C SER A 95 -31.06 21.76 -0.92
N ASP A 96 -31.49 21.49 0.32
CA ASP A 96 -32.91 21.37 0.72
C ASP A 96 -33.06 20.90 2.20
N PRO A 97 -34.23 21.10 2.85
CA PRO A 97 -34.32 21.69 4.19
C PRO A 97 -34.72 20.71 5.31
N ASP A 98 -34.74 21.25 6.54
CA ASP A 98 -35.46 20.88 7.78
C ASP A 98 -34.47 21.08 8.97
N GLU A 99 -34.48 22.24 9.65
CA GLU A 99 -35.26 22.52 10.89
C GLU A 99 -35.02 21.42 11.96
N ASP A 100 -34.41 21.64 13.12
CA ASP A 100 -34.61 22.73 14.08
C ASP A 100 -33.35 23.03 14.92
N SER A 101 -33.21 24.32 15.21
CA SER A 101 -32.45 24.89 16.32
C SER A 101 -33.08 24.53 17.66
N ASP A 102 -32.27 24.22 18.67
CA ASP A 102 -32.52 24.74 20.01
C ASP A 102 -31.20 24.88 20.77
N SER A 103 -30.94 26.13 21.13
CA SER A 103 -29.94 26.59 22.08
C SER A 103 -30.46 26.36 23.49
N ASP A 104 -29.65 25.76 24.36
CA ASP A 104 -29.74 26.04 25.79
C ASP A 104 -28.37 26.10 26.44
N SER A 105 -28.14 27.26 27.05
CA SER A 105 -27.04 27.60 27.91
C SER A 105 -27.36 27.19 29.34
N GLU A 106 -26.59 26.28 29.92
CA GLU A 106 -26.52 26.17 31.38
C GLU A 106 -25.08 26.07 31.90
N ALA A 107 -24.83 26.92 32.89
CA ALA A 107 -23.60 27.05 33.64
C ALA A 107 -23.42 25.86 34.59
N GLY A 108 -22.49 24.96 34.26
CA GLY A 108 -22.07 23.85 35.12
C GLY A 108 -20.63 24.02 35.63
N GLN A 109 -20.47 24.01 36.95
CA GLN A 109 -19.21 24.04 37.70
C GLN A 109 -18.10 23.13 37.14
N LYS A 110 -16.91 23.70 36.93
CA LYS A 110 -15.66 22.95 36.66
C LYS A 110 -15.26 22.11 37.87
N VAL A 111 -15.60 20.82 37.86
CA VAL A 111 -14.92 19.81 38.68
C VAL A 111 -13.66 19.39 37.94
N VAL A 112 -12.50 19.70 38.51
CA VAL A 112 -11.18 19.25 38.02
C VAL A 112 -11.03 17.76 38.36
N PRO A 113 -10.85 16.86 37.37
CA PRO A 113 -10.57 15.46 37.69
C PRO A 113 -9.14 15.32 38.18
N VAL A 114 -8.99 14.93 39.45
CA VAL A 114 -7.71 14.48 40.02
C VAL A 114 -7.27 13.25 39.24
N ARG A 115 -6.12 13.35 38.56
CA ARG A 115 -5.49 12.21 37.87
C ARG A 115 -5.11 11.16 38.92
N PRO A 116 -5.47 9.87 38.75
CA PRO A 116 -4.92 8.83 39.59
C PRO A 116 -3.41 8.73 39.35
N ALA A 117 -2.64 8.75 40.43
CA ALA A 117 -1.21 8.53 40.39
C ALA A 117 -0.93 7.18 39.73
N LYS A 118 -0.16 7.20 38.64
CA LYS A 118 0.31 5.97 38.00
C LYS A 118 1.18 5.22 38.99
N ALA A 119 0.68 4.10 39.51
CA ALA A 119 1.51 3.12 40.20
C ALA A 119 2.62 2.68 39.24
N LYS A 120 3.86 3.03 39.56
CA LYS A 120 5.04 2.51 38.86
C LYS A 120 5.10 1.02 39.17
N ALA A 121 4.89 0.18 38.16
CA ALA A 121 5.20 -1.23 38.25
C ALA A 121 6.68 -1.36 38.64
N VAL A 122 6.93 -2.11 39.73
CA VAL A 122 8.27 -2.44 40.19
C VAL A 122 8.81 -3.50 39.21
N GLU A 123 9.64 -3.05 38.27
CA GLU A 123 10.40 -3.91 37.35
C GLU A 123 11.23 -4.90 38.19
N SER A 124 11.09 -6.20 37.90
CA SER A 124 11.77 -7.23 38.69
C SER A 124 13.30 -7.14 38.50
N ALA A 125 14.07 -7.62 39.47
CA ALA A 125 15.53 -7.61 39.37
C ALA A 125 16.03 -8.42 38.16
N GLU A 126 15.31 -9.48 37.78
CA GLU A 126 15.59 -10.29 36.59
C GLU A 126 15.31 -9.53 35.28
N GLU A 127 14.18 -8.81 35.18
CA GLU A 127 13.89 -7.98 34.00
C GLU A 127 14.94 -6.89 33.83
N LYS A 128 15.37 -6.28 34.94
CA LYS A 128 16.41 -5.26 34.94
C LYS A 128 17.77 -5.82 34.51
N ARG A 129 18.10 -7.05 34.92
CA ARG A 129 19.33 -7.76 34.53
C ARG A 129 19.31 -8.17 33.05
N ALA A 130 18.21 -8.77 32.59
CA ALA A 130 18.04 -9.12 31.18
C ALA A 130 18.10 -7.89 30.25
N ARG A 131 17.58 -6.75 30.70
CA ARG A 131 17.67 -5.48 29.96
C ARG A 131 19.10 -4.94 29.92
N LEU A 132 19.86 -5.09 31.00
CA LEU A 132 21.28 -4.71 31.05
C LEU A 132 22.13 -5.61 30.15
N ASP A 133 21.95 -6.93 30.22
CA ASP A 133 22.66 -7.91 29.38
C ASP A 133 22.34 -7.70 27.89
N PHE A 134 21.08 -7.38 27.57
CA PHE A 134 20.68 -7.03 26.20
C PHE A 134 21.32 -5.73 25.71
N GLU A 135 21.35 -4.68 26.54
CA GLU A 135 22.00 -3.42 26.19
C GLU A 135 23.52 -3.54 26.12
N GLU A 136 24.14 -4.42 26.92
CA GLU A 136 25.57 -4.72 26.86
C GLU A 136 25.92 -5.55 25.62
N HIS A 137 25.13 -6.56 25.29
CA HIS A 137 25.27 -7.31 24.03
C HIS A 137 25.06 -6.39 22.81
N LYS A 138 24.05 -5.52 22.86
CA LYS A 138 23.81 -4.52 21.82
C LYS A 138 24.97 -3.52 21.71
N LYS A 139 25.56 -3.07 22.82
CA LYS A 139 26.77 -2.24 22.82
C LYS A 139 27.96 -2.99 22.24
N SER A 140 28.18 -4.24 22.62
CA SER A 140 29.27 -5.09 22.12
C SER A 140 29.13 -5.35 20.61
N VAL A 141 27.94 -5.73 20.14
CA VAL A 141 27.64 -5.90 18.70
C VAL A 141 27.73 -4.58 17.97
N THR A 142 27.19 -3.49 18.53
CA THR A 142 27.31 -2.16 17.93
C THR A 142 28.77 -1.72 17.89
N GLN A 143 29.59 -2.02 18.89
CA GLN A 143 31.00 -1.66 18.98
C GLN A 143 31.87 -2.57 18.11
N ALA A 144 31.50 -3.83 17.87
CA ALA A 144 32.13 -4.74 16.92
C ALA A 144 31.76 -4.37 15.47
N ILE A 145 30.52 -3.94 15.23
CA ILE A 145 30.10 -3.35 13.96
C ILE A 145 30.77 -1.99 13.80
N HIS A 146 30.87 -1.17 14.85
CA HIS A 146 31.53 0.13 14.83
C HIS A 146 33.03 -0.01 14.72
N SER A 147 33.69 -1.04 15.22
CA SER A 147 35.13 -1.25 15.01
C SER A 147 35.39 -1.72 13.59
N ARG A 148 34.58 -2.67 13.07
CA ARG A 148 34.57 -3.05 11.65
C ARG A 148 34.19 -1.89 10.70
N PHE A 149 33.34 -0.96 11.16
CA PHE A 149 32.98 0.25 10.42
C PHE A 149 33.95 1.40 10.68
N VAL A 150 34.62 1.51 11.82
CA VAL A 150 35.52 2.62 12.16
C VAL A 150 36.88 2.43 11.53
N GLU A 151 37.36 1.19 11.43
CA GLU A 151 38.42 0.82 10.47
C GLU A 151 38.00 1.10 9.02
N LYS A 152 36.69 1.27 8.73
CA LYS A 152 36.12 1.65 7.43
C LYS A 152 35.44 3.05 7.38
N LYS A 153 35.61 3.93 8.40
CA LYS A 153 34.90 5.24 8.52
C LYS A 153 35.75 6.45 8.17
N ARG A 154 36.95 6.24 7.66
CA ARG A 154 37.18 6.87 6.37
C ARG A 154 36.53 5.91 5.41
N THR A 155 35.39 6.23 4.83
CA THR A 155 35.12 5.68 3.51
C THR A 155 36.14 6.37 2.62
N PRO A 156 37.24 5.71 2.19
CA PRO A 156 37.51 5.85 0.78
C PRO A 156 36.21 5.34 0.11
N THR A 157 35.79 5.98 -0.97
CA THR A 157 35.16 5.24 -2.06
C THR A 157 35.80 3.84 -2.03
N PRO A 158 35.06 2.71 -1.92
CA PRO A 158 35.71 1.40 -2.08
C PRO A 158 36.65 1.52 -3.28
N ASP A 159 37.87 0.99 -3.20
CA ASP A 159 38.89 1.07 -4.27
C ASP A 159 38.33 0.37 -5.53
N ILE A 160 37.40 1.07 -6.15
CA ILE A 160 36.73 0.73 -7.38
C ILE A 160 37.59 1.44 -8.39
N GLU A 161 38.43 0.67 -9.07
CA GLU A 161 39.21 1.18 -10.18
C GLU A 161 38.24 1.52 -11.32
N PHE A 162 37.94 2.80 -11.47
CA PHE A 162 37.12 3.31 -12.56
C PHE A 162 37.99 3.57 -13.79
N LYS A 163 37.66 2.92 -14.90
CA LYS A 163 38.29 3.20 -16.19
C LYS A 163 37.32 4.02 -17.06
N PRO A 164 37.50 5.35 -17.17
CA PRO A 164 36.67 6.17 -18.04
C PRO A 164 36.97 5.86 -19.51
N SER A 165 35.96 5.91 -20.36
CA SER A 165 36.16 5.88 -21.81
C SER A 165 35.17 6.79 -22.53
N LYS A 166 35.57 7.30 -23.71
CA LYS A 166 34.76 8.16 -24.60
C LYS A 166 34.71 7.48 -25.98
N GLY A 167 33.52 7.29 -26.55
CA GLY A 167 33.35 6.74 -27.89
C GLY A 167 32.01 7.12 -28.52
N LYS A 168 31.95 7.23 -29.85
CA LYS A 168 30.69 7.33 -30.61
C LYS A 168 30.22 5.91 -31.00
N PRO A 169 28.93 5.57 -30.85
CA PRO A 169 28.44 4.25 -31.21
C PRO A 169 28.42 4.05 -32.74
N SER A 170 28.89 2.90 -33.21
CA SER A 170 28.70 2.43 -34.58
C SER A 170 27.38 1.66 -34.69
N SER A 171 26.62 1.93 -35.75
CA SER A 171 25.30 1.36 -36.01
C SER A 171 25.41 -0.07 -36.53
N LEU A 172 24.85 -1.06 -35.83
CA LEU A 172 24.53 -2.38 -36.36
C LEU A 172 23.31 -2.95 -35.61
N PHE A 173 22.25 -3.24 -36.36
CA PHE A 173 20.90 -3.56 -35.90
C PHE A 173 20.71 -5.05 -35.66
N HIS A 174 20.05 -5.41 -34.55
CA HIS A 174 19.19 -6.59 -34.44
C HIS A 174 18.10 -6.33 -33.37
N ASP A 175 16.86 -6.75 -33.65
CA ASP A 175 15.72 -6.64 -32.74
C ASP A 175 15.79 -7.64 -31.57
N PRO A 176 15.32 -7.30 -30.36
CA PRO A 176 15.24 -8.23 -29.25
C PRO A 176 14.06 -9.21 -29.39
N PRO A 177 14.21 -10.48 -28.95
CA PRO A 177 13.19 -11.51 -29.10
C PRO A 177 12.09 -11.38 -28.03
N CYS A 178 10.87 -11.04 -28.43
CA CYS A 178 9.68 -11.03 -27.56
C CYS A 178 8.96 -12.39 -27.44
N ASP A 179 9.57 -13.50 -27.89
CA ASP A 179 8.84 -14.78 -28.11
C ASP A 179 9.04 -15.89 -27.07
N ASN A 180 9.79 -15.68 -25.99
CA ASN A 180 9.97 -16.73 -24.97
C ASN A 180 8.89 -16.69 -23.87
N LYS A 181 7.69 -17.19 -24.18
CA LYS A 181 6.58 -17.42 -23.22
C LYS A 181 6.37 -18.85 -22.66
N PRO A 182 7.04 -19.94 -23.09
CA PRO A 182 6.78 -21.25 -22.50
C PRO A 182 7.58 -21.41 -21.20
N GLY A 183 6.92 -21.34 -20.04
CA GLY A 183 7.54 -21.74 -18.78
C GLY A 183 7.08 -21.05 -17.50
N LEU A 184 6.13 -20.10 -17.52
CA LEU A 184 5.69 -19.43 -16.28
C LEU A 184 4.63 -20.23 -15.51
N LEU A 185 3.89 -21.12 -16.17
CA LEU A 185 2.85 -21.91 -15.51
C LEU A 185 3.48 -23.19 -14.97
N LYS A 186 3.30 -23.47 -13.67
CA LYS A 186 3.50 -24.83 -13.17
C LYS A 186 2.51 -25.72 -13.91
N THR A 187 2.95 -26.89 -14.38
CA THR A 187 2.16 -27.81 -15.19
C THR A 187 0.75 -27.92 -14.61
N PHE A 188 -0.27 -27.39 -15.31
CA PHE A 188 -1.66 -27.52 -14.87
C PHE A 188 -2.00 -29.01 -15.00
N VAL A 189 -1.99 -29.70 -13.87
CA VAL A 189 -2.26 -31.14 -13.81
C VAL A 189 -3.71 -31.38 -14.24
N SER A 190 -3.86 -32.20 -15.29
CA SER A 190 -5.05 -32.92 -15.83
C SER A 190 -6.37 -32.19 -16.09
N GLU A 191 -6.67 -31.05 -15.49
CA GLU A 191 -7.97 -30.37 -15.58
C GLU A 191 -7.82 -28.93 -16.05
N LYS A 192 -7.42 -28.73 -17.31
CA LYS A 192 -7.49 -27.40 -17.91
C LYS A 192 -8.97 -27.00 -18.01
N PRO A 193 -9.38 -25.82 -17.49
CA PRO A 193 -10.74 -25.33 -17.67
C PRO A 193 -11.11 -25.29 -19.16
N ARG A 194 -12.36 -25.60 -19.50
CA ARG A 194 -12.75 -25.76 -20.92
C ARG A 194 -12.72 -24.45 -21.67
N ASN A 195 -13.01 -23.36 -20.97
CA ASN A 195 -13.01 -22.02 -21.50
C ASN A 195 -12.52 -21.03 -20.45
N ILE A 196 -12.36 -19.79 -20.89
CA ILE A 196 -11.84 -18.70 -20.09
C ILE A 196 -12.80 -18.24 -18.97
N GLU A 197 -14.12 -18.45 -19.11
CA GLU A 197 -15.08 -18.15 -18.04
C GLU A 197 -14.91 -19.09 -16.85
N GLU A 198 -14.78 -20.38 -17.14
CA GLU A 198 -14.42 -21.39 -16.14
C GLU A 198 -13.00 -21.14 -15.61
N GLY A 199 -12.09 -20.70 -16.48
CA GLY A 199 -10.71 -20.34 -16.16
C GLY A 199 -10.58 -19.30 -15.06
N MET A 200 -11.29 -18.17 -15.19
CA MET A 200 -11.24 -17.08 -14.21
C MET A 200 -11.62 -17.54 -12.81
N PHE A 201 -12.75 -18.25 -12.69
CA PHE A 201 -13.22 -18.75 -11.40
C PHE A 201 -12.31 -19.86 -10.85
N TYR A 202 -11.79 -20.73 -11.73
CA TYR A 202 -10.85 -21.78 -11.34
C TYR A 202 -9.56 -21.18 -10.74
N VAL A 203 -8.91 -20.24 -11.43
CA VAL A 203 -7.69 -19.60 -10.94
C VAL A 203 -7.98 -18.82 -9.66
N PHE A 204 -9.07 -18.04 -9.63
CA PHE A 204 -9.48 -17.33 -8.42
C PHE A 204 -9.70 -18.27 -7.23
N GLY A 205 -10.28 -19.45 -7.46
CA GLY A 205 -10.46 -20.49 -6.44
C GLY A 205 -9.17 -21.17 -6.00
N LYS A 206 -8.11 -21.16 -6.81
CA LYS A 206 -6.76 -21.60 -6.40
C LYS A 206 -6.03 -20.53 -5.58
N LEU A 207 -6.22 -19.26 -5.94
CA LEU A 207 -5.66 -18.12 -5.21
C LEU A 207 -6.33 -17.91 -3.86
N LEU A 208 -7.65 -18.08 -3.78
CA LEU A 208 -8.46 -17.95 -2.56
C LEU A 208 -9.30 -19.23 -2.37
N PRO A 209 -8.69 -20.33 -1.88
CA PRO A 209 -9.34 -21.62 -1.75
C PRO A 209 -10.50 -21.59 -0.76
N LYS A 210 -11.37 -22.60 -0.85
CA LYS A 210 -12.53 -22.75 0.05
C LYS A 210 -12.14 -22.68 1.54
N SER A 211 -10.97 -23.22 1.91
CA SER A 211 -10.43 -23.17 3.28
C SER A 211 -10.20 -21.73 3.77
N TYR A 212 -9.80 -20.81 2.88
CA TYR A 212 -9.67 -19.39 3.19
C TYR A 212 -11.04 -18.77 3.54
N TRP A 213 -12.07 -19.01 2.71
CA TRP A 213 -13.42 -18.50 2.95
C TRP A 213 -14.05 -19.04 4.24
N ILE A 214 -13.75 -20.29 4.60
CA ILE A 214 -14.16 -20.88 5.88
C ILE A 214 -13.49 -20.16 7.06
N LYS A 215 -12.17 -19.95 7.01
CA LYS A 215 -11.45 -19.21 8.06
C LYS A 215 -11.97 -17.77 8.20
N LEU A 216 -12.18 -17.09 7.08
CA LEU A 216 -12.71 -15.74 7.03
C LEU A 216 -14.13 -15.65 7.63
N SER A 217 -14.96 -16.65 7.35
CA SER A 217 -16.30 -16.79 7.93
C SER A 217 -16.24 -16.95 9.45
N ASN A 218 -15.39 -17.86 9.94
CA ASN A 218 -15.21 -18.08 11.38
C ASN A 218 -14.74 -16.80 12.10
N ASN A 219 -13.79 -16.07 11.52
CA ASN A 219 -13.31 -14.79 12.04
C ASN A 219 -14.44 -13.74 12.10
N SER A 220 -15.26 -13.66 11.07
CA SER A 220 -16.39 -12.73 11.00
C SER A 220 -17.50 -13.08 12.00
N VAL A 221 -17.76 -14.38 12.24
CA VAL A 221 -18.70 -14.85 13.28
C VAL A 221 -18.17 -14.51 14.68
N LYS A 222 -16.90 -14.81 14.98
CA LYS A 222 -16.26 -14.41 16.25
C LYS A 222 -16.36 -12.90 16.49
N TYR A 223 -16.10 -12.10 15.46
CA TYR A 223 -16.21 -10.65 15.52
C TYR A 223 -17.64 -10.17 15.76
N ALA A 224 -18.64 -10.81 15.15
CA ALA A 224 -20.05 -10.49 15.39
C ALA A 224 -20.45 -10.76 16.85
N VAL A 225 -20.03 -11.90 17.41
CA VAL A 225 -20.25 -12.24 18.83
C VAL A 225 -19.56 -11.23 19.74
N PHE A 226 -18.30 -10.90 19.47
CA PHE A 226 -17.55 -9.91 20.23
C PHE A 226 -18.23 -8.53 20.23
N LYS A 227 -18.70 -8.08 19.06
CA LYS A 227 -19.35 -6.77 18.93
C LYS A 227 -20.67 -6.72 19.70
N LYS A 228 -21.46 -7.80 19.67
CA LYS A 228 -22.70 -7.90 20.44
C LYS A 228 -22.43 -7.86 21.95
N ALA A 229 -21.47 -8.66 22.44
CA ALA A 229 -21.11 -8.65 23.86
C ALA A 229 -20.66 -7.25 24.32
N GLY A 230 -19.95 -6.49 23.47
CA GLY A 230 -19.56 -5.11 23.76
C GLY A 230 -20.72 -4.10 23.73
N GLU A 231 -21.74 -4.34 22.90
CA GLU A 231 -22.98 -3.56 22.87
C GLU A 231 -23.80 -3.84 24.15
N ASP A 232 -23.88 -5.10 24.58
CA ASP A 232 -24.58 -5.51 25.81
C ASP A 232 -23.86 -4.99 27.07
N SER A 233 -22.53 -5.04 27.12
CA SER A 233 -21.75 -4.54 28.28
C SER A 233 -21.74 -3.01 28.43
N ASN A 234 -22.05 -2.28 27.36
CA ASN A 234 -22.18 -0.82 27.40
C ASN A 234 -23.64 -0.37 27.50
N ALA A 235 -24.60 -1.29 27.69
CA ALA A 235 -26.00 -0.94 27.89
C ALA A 235 -26.24 -0.11 29.17
N ASP A 236 -25.35 -0.22 30.16
CA ASP A 236 -25.37 0.54 31.43
C ASP A 236 -24.63 1.89 31.38
N LYS A 237 -24.01 2.26 30.25
CA LYS A 237 -23.33 3.56 30.12
C LYS A 237 -24.24 4.58 29.43
N ASP A 238 -24.11 5.82 29.90
CA ASP A 238 -24.90 6.99 29.51
C ASP A 238 -25.29 6.98 28.01
N PRO A 239 -26.60 6.99 27.69
CA PRO A 239 -27.14 6.97 26.33
C PRO A 239 -26.50 7.93 25.33
N ASP A 240 -25.90 9.03 25.80
CA ASP A 240 -25.42 10.12 24.95
C ASP A 240 -24.00 9.96 24.40
N ASP A 241 -23.18 9.05 24.96
CA ASP A 241 -21.82 8.78 24.43
C ASP A 241 -21.81 7.67 23.34
N ARG A 242 -22.99 7.16 22.98
CA ARG A 242 -23.16 6.13 21.94
C ARG A 242 -23.04 6.76 20.56
N PHE A 243 -21.98 6.40 19.82
CA PHE A 243 -21.86 6.45 18.35
C PHE A 243 -23.12 6.98 17.63
N GLN A 244 -23.22 8.31 17.45
CA GLN A 244 -24.39 9.00 16.90
C GLN A 244 -24.82 8.57 15.48
N MET A 245 -24.11 7.65 14.81
CA MET A 245 -24.31 7.38 13.39
C MET A 245 -25.38 6.35 13.00
N TYR A 246 -26.09 5.77 13.96
CA TYR A 246 -27.23 4.90 13.67
C TYR A 246 -28.41 5.12 14.63
N LYS A 247 -28.61 6.35 15.14
CA LYS A 247 -29.83 6.75 15.88
C LYS A 247 -31.05 6.95 14.97
N GLY A 248 -31.11 6.27 13.81
CA GLY A 248 -32.41 6.07 13.18
C GLY A 248 -33.22 5.15 14.08
N LYS A 249 -34.40 5.57 14.54
CA LYS A 249 -35.34 4.85 15.43
C LYS A 249 -35.85 3.49 14.89
N GLY A 250 -35.16 2.88 13.94
CA GLY A 250 -35.46 1.56 13.38
C GLY A 250 -34.86 0.44 14.22
N LYS A 251 -35.67 -0.55 14.56
CA LYS A 251 -35.20 -1.83 15.12
C LYS A 251 -34.13 -2.40 14.20
N GLN A 252 -32.88 -2.45 14.65
CA GLN A 252 -31.83 -3.12 13.88
C GLN A 252 -32.27 -4.57 13.65
N ARG A 253 -32.20 -5.05 12.40
CA ARG A 253 -32.52 -6.44 12.11
C ARG A 253 -31.61 -7.35 12.94
N PRO A 254 -32.15 -8.45 13.48
CA PRO A 254 -31.33 -9.47 14.13
C PRO A 254 -30.19 -9.87 13.18
N TRP A 255 -28.99 -9.96 13.74
CA TRP A 255 -27.84 -10.52 13.04
C TRP A 255 -28.18 -11.93 12.57
N ASP A 256 -27.93 -12.18 11.29
CA ASP A 256 -28.08 -13.51 10.69
C ASP A 256 -26.69 -14.02 10.24
N PRO A 257 -26.19 -15.12 10.85
CA PRO A 257 -24.85 -15.63 10.56
C PRO A 257 -24.67 -16.07 9.10
N LYS A 258 -25.75 -16.32 8.35
CA LYS A 258 -25.64 -16.70 6.93
C LYS A 258 -24.95 -15.63 6.08
N TRP A 259 -25.05 -14.35 6.47
CA TRP A 259 -24.44 -13.22 5.76
C TRP A 259 -22.92 -13.16 5.89
N VAL A 260 -22.38 -13.80 6.92
CA VAL A 260 -20.94 -13.97 7.13
C VAL A 260 -20.51 -15.44 6.95
N SER A 261 -21.37 -16.30 6.39
CA SER A 261 -20.99 -17.65 5.94
C SER A 261 -19.98 -17.58 4.79
N PRO A 262 -19.27 -18.68 4.44
CA PRO A 262 -18.34 -18.67 3.31
C PRO A 262 -18.99 -18.19 2.00
N ASN A 263 -20.20 -18.67 1.71
CA ASN A 263 -20.96 -18.23 0.52
C ASN A 263 -21.43 -16.77 0.64
N GLY A 264 -21.88 -16.35 1.83
CA GLY A 264 -22.34 -14.98 2.09
C GLY A 264 -21.22 -13.96 1.92
N LEU A 265 -20.01 -14.30 2.39
CA LEU A 265 -18.80 -13.49 2.23
C LEU A 265 -18.32 -13.47 0.79
N LEU A 266 -18.34 -14.59 0.08
CA LEU A 266 -17.97 -14.62 -1.34
C LEU A 266 -18.92 -13.75 -2.18
N LEU A 267 -20.23 -13.81 -1.92
CA LEU A 267 -21.22 -12.92 -2.53
C LEU A 267 -21.03 -11.45 -2.12
N PHE A 268 -20.67 -11.18 -0.86
CA PHE A 268 -20.33 -9.82 -0.44
C PHE A 268 -19.12 -9.27 -1.23
N HIS A 269 -18.08 -10.07 -1.45
CA HIS A 269 -16.93 -9.66 -2.27
C HIS A 269 -17.27 -9.46 -3.75
N GLN A 270 -18.04 -10.38 -4.32
CA GLN A 270 -18.57 -10.23 -5.67
C GLN A 270 -19.43 -8.97 -5.81
N SER A 271 -20.17 -8.60 -4.77
CA SER A 271 -20.97 -7.38 -4.81
C SER A 271 -20.12 -6.12 -4.91
N LEU A 272 -18.97 -6.09 -4.23
CA LEU A 272 -18.03 -4.97 -4.31
C LEU A 272 -17.45 -4.83 -5.73
N LEU A 273 -17.13 -5.94 -6.40
CA LEU A 273 -16.67 -5.93 -7.79
C LEU A 273 -17.75 -5.37 -8.74
N LEU A 274 -19.01 -5.77 -8.54
CA LEU A 274 -20.13 -5.24 -9.32
C LEU A 274 -20.38 -3.75 -9.06
N MET A 275 -20.18 -3.28 -7.82
CA MET A 275 -20.26 -1.85 -7.51
C MET A 275 -19.17 -1.07 -8.26
N THR A 276 -17.93 -1.57 -8.28
CA THR A 276 -16.82 -0.97 -9.04
C THR A 276 -17.12 -0.89 -10.53
N MET A 277 -17.69 -1.95 -11.12
CA MET A 277 -18.05 -1.95 -12.55
C MET A 277 -19.15 -0.96 -12.89
N ASN A 278 -20.12 -0.76 -11.99
CA ASN A 278 -21.29 0.08 -12.22
C ASN A 278 -21.05 1.57 -11.91
N LYS A 279 -19.97 1.92 -11.19
CA LYS A 279 -19.54 3.31 -10.89
C LYS A 279 -20.66 4.25 -10.41
N ARG A 280 -21.57 3.76 -9.56
CA ARG A 280 -22.61 4.63 -8.97
C ARG A 280 -22.04 5.38 -7.77
N ASN A 281 -22.52 6.61 -7.57
CA ASN A 281 -22.00 7.49 -6.54
C ASN A 281 -22.33 7.00 -5.13
N ALA A 282 -23.59 6.61 -4.88
CA ALA A 282 -23.99 6.09 -3.59
C ALA A 282 -24.08 4.56 -3.63
N ALA A 283 -23.51 3.93 -2.59
CA ALA A 283 -23.60 2.49 -2.41
C ALA A 283 -25.05 1.99 -2.37
N MET A 284 -25.96 2.81 -1.85
CA MET A 284 -27.37 2.50 -1.72
C MET A 284 -28.09 2.40 -3.06
N ASP A 285 -27.63 3.14 -4.07
CA ASP A 285 -28.24 3.14 -5.40
C ASP A 285 -28.17 1.76 -6.04
N HIS A 286 -27.12 0.98 -5.73
CA HIS A 286 -26.98 -0.40 -6.21
C HIS A 286 -28.09 -1.33 -5.72
N PHE A 287 -28.75 -1.00 -4.61
CA PHE A 287 -29.84 -1.78 -4.04
C PHE A 287 -31.22 -1.19 -4.34
N SER A 288 -31.29 -0.15 -5.18
CA SER A 288 -32.56 0.44 -5.60
C SER A 288 -33.44 -0.59 -6.31
N LEU A 289 -34.73 -0.54 -5.98
CA LEU A 289 -35.78 -1.32 -6.65
C LEU A 289 -36.44 -0.54 -7.78
N ASP A 290 -36.10 0.74 -7.94
CA ASP A 290 -36.51 1.55 -9.09
C ASP A 290 -36.03 0.87 -10.38
N ASN A 291 -36.91 0.71 -11.36
CA ASN A 291 -36.58 0.05 -12.63
C ASN A 291 -35.43 0.73 -13.38
N LEU A 292 -35.27 2.05 -13.27
CA LEU A 292 -34.20 2.82 -13.91
C LEU A 292 -32.85 2.61 -13.21
N LEU A 293 -32.90 2.42 -11.89
CA LEU A 293 -31.71 2.21 -11.07
C LEU A 293 -31.52 0.73 -10.70
N ARG A 294 -32.34 -0.18 -11.20
CA ARG A 294 -32.28 -1.58 -10.79
C ARG A 294 -30.95 -2.18 -11.22
N SER A 295 -30.20 -2.69 -10.25
CA SER A 295 -28.95 -3.40 -10.52
C SER A 295 -29.10 -4.88 -10.21
N ILE A 296 -28.25 -5.71 -10.83
CA ILE A 296 -28.19 -7.14 -10.54
C ILE A 296 -27.91 -7.42 -9.05
N LEU A 297 -27.31 -6.47 -8.32
CA LEU A 297 -27.07 -6.58 -6.88
C LEU A 297 -28.36 -6.57 -6.08
N ALA A 298 -29.34 -5.73 -6.44
CA ALA A 298 -30.62 -5.69 -5.77
C ALA A 298 -31.34 -7.05 -5.85
N GLU A 299 -31.08 -7.84 -6.90
CA GLU A 299 -31.66 -9.18 -7.07
C GLU A 299 -30.98 -10.25 -6.21
N GLN A 300 -29.71 -10.03 -5.85
CA GLN A 300 -28.88 -11.00 -5.13
C GLN A 300 -28.86 -10.72 -3.63
N TYR A 301 -28.84 -9.43 -3.26
CA TYR A 301 -28.66 -8.90 -1.92
C TYR A 301 -29.76 -7.89 -1.60
N THR A 302 -30.33 -7.95 -0.39
CA THR A 302 -31.04 -6.79 0.15
C THR A 302 -30.03 -5.79 0.70
N ARG A 303 -30.36 -4.50 0.67
CA ARG A 303 -29.55 -3.43 1.26
C ARG A 303 -29.16 -3.76 2.70
N ASP A 304 -30.14 -4.13 3.53
CA ASP A 304 -29.93 -4.39 4.95
C ASP A 304 -29.03 -5.61 5.18
N SER A 305 -29.23 -6.67 4.40
CA SER A 305 -28.36 -7.85 4.42
C SER A 305 -26.92 -7.49 4.07
N TRP A 306 -26.72 -6.68 3.04
CA TRP A 306 -25.39 -6.28 2.59
C TRP A 306 -24.67 -5.46 3.67
N ALA A 307 -25.41 -4.54 4.29
CA ALA A 307 -24.93 -3.76 5.42
C ALA A 307 -24.55 -4.66 6.61
N GLN A 308 -25.28 -5.76 6.86
CA GLN A 308 -24.89 -6.73 7.90
C GLN A 308 -23.57 -7.43 7.57
N SER A 309 -23.38 -7.93 6.34
CA SER A 309 -22.11 -8.52 5.92
C SER A 309 -20.97 -7.54 6.09
N PHE A 310 -21.15 -6.30 5.62
CA PHE A 310 -20.14 -5.26 5.77
C PHE A 310 -19.82 -4.96 7.25
N ARG A 311 -20.85 -4.85 8.10
CA ARG A 311 -20.72 -4.56 9.54
C ARG A 311 -19.94 -5.63 10.28
N PHE A 312 -20.18 -6.90 9.97
CA PHE A 312 -19.63 -8.05 10.70
C PHE A 312 -18.45 -8.72 10.02
N PHE A 313 -18.10 -8.28 8.80
CA PHE A 313 -16.91 -8.73 8.11
C PHE A 313 -15.64 -8.48 8.94
N CYS A 314 -14.87 -9.53 9.22
CA CYS A 314 -13.60 -9.47 9.94
C CYS A 314 -12.55 -10.37 9.28
N PRO A 315 -11.47 -9.80 8.72
CA PRO A 315 -10.44 -10.56 8.02
C PRO A 315 -9.42 -11.28 8.91
N TYR A 316 -9.51 -11.15 10.23
CA TYR A 316 -8.53 -11.67 11.18
C TYR A 316 -9.17 -12.30 12.40
N ASP A 317 -8.42 -13.14 13.11
CA ASP A 317 -8.87 -13.74 14.36
C ASP A 317 -8.81 -12.68 15.48
N VAL A 318 -9.97 -12.40 16.07
CA VAL A 318 -10.14 -11.38 17.11
C VAL A 318 -9.42 -11.78 18.40
N ASP A 319 -9.33 -13.06 18.70
CA ASP A 319 -8.72 -13.57 19.93
C ASP A 319 -7.20 -13.46 19.83
N GLU A 320 -6.63 -13.89 18.70
CA GLU A 320 -5.21 -13.73 18.40
C GLU A 320 -4.80 -12.25 18.40
N TYR A 321 -5.63 -11.40 17.79
CA TYR A 321 -5.36 -9.97 17.77
C TYR A 321 -5.35 -9.35 19.17
N LYS A 322 -6.26 -9.75 20.05
CA LYS A 322 -6.30 -9.25 21.44
C LYS A 322 -5.12 -9.73 22.27
N ALA A 323 -4.62 -10.94 22.00
CA ALA A 323 -3.43 -11.45 22.67
C ALA A 323 -2.19 -10.61 22.35
N GLN A 324 -2.16 -9.93 21.20
CA GLN A 324 -1.05 -9.07 20.82
C GLN A 324 -1.16 -7.67 21.43
N LYS A 325 -0.25 -7.36 22.34
CA LYS A 325 -0.15 -6.03 22.93
C LYS A 325 0.62 -5.09 22.01
N ALA A 326 -0.03 -4.03 21.53
CA ALA A 326 0.62 -3.00 20.72
C ALA A 326 1.87 -2.43 21.42
N GLY A 327 2.96 -2.27 20.67
CA GLY A 327 4.24 -1.79 21.19
C GLY A 327 5.17 -2.87 21.75
N THR A 328 4.75 -4.13 21.75
CA THR A 328 5.65 -5.27 22.01
C THR A 328 6.40 -5.69 20.74
N ALA A 329 7.55 -6.36 20.91
CA ALA A 329 8.30 -6.92 19.79
C ALA A 329 7.51 -7.98 18.99
N GLU A 330 6.51 -8.59 19.63
CA GLU A 330 5.63 -9.62 19.06
C GLU A 330 4.44 -9.05 18.29
N TYR A 331 4.14 -7.76 18.44
CA TYR A 331 2.99 -7.14 17.79
C TYR A 331 3.08 -7.22 16.26
N ASN A 332 2.14 -7.90 15.62
CA ASN A 332 2.14 -8.02 14.17
C ASN A 332 1.13 -7.01 13.56
N PRO A 333 1.56 -5.87 13.00
CA PRO A 333 0.63 -4.94 12.36
C PRO A 333 -0.07 -5.54 11.12
N TYR A 334 0.47 -6.62 10.57
CA TYR A 334 -0.09 -7.34 9.42
C TYR A 334 -1.20 -8.30 9.80
N LEU A 335 -1.40 -8.63 11.09
CA LEU A 335 -2.36 -9.65 11.51
C LEU A 335 -3.77 -9.46 10.93
N LYS A 336 -4.18 -8.20 10.77
CA LYS A 336 -5.50 -7.82 10.29
C LYS A 336 -5.77 -8.21 8.82
N TYR A 337 -4.73 -8.48 8.03
CA TYR A 337 -4.84 -8.88 6.62
C TYR A 337 -3.83 -9.98 6.23
N GLY A 338 -3.07 -10.50 7.19
CA GLY A 338 -2.07 -11.55 6.97
C GLY A 338 -2.68 -12.81 6.38
N LEU A 339 -3.89 -13.19 6.82
CA LEU A 339 -4.59 -14.36 6.29
C LEU A 339 -4.76 -14.31 4.77
N ILE A 340 -5.24 -13.21 4.20
CA ILE A 340 -5.41 -13.10 2.74
C ILE A 340 -4.06 -12.98 2.04
N GLN A 341 -3.14 -12.21 2.62
CA GLN A 341 -1.81 -12.00 2.04
C GLN A 341 -1.06 -13.34 1.91
N ASP A 342 -0.94 -14.12 2.98
CA ASP A 342 -0.24 -15.41 2.97
C ASP A 342 -0.92 -16.42 2.06
N THR A 343 -2.26 -16.48 2.08
CA THR A 343 -3.03 -17.35 1.18
C THR A 343 -2.74 -17.03 -0.30
N LEU A 344 -2.64 -15.74 -0.65
CA LEU A 344 -2.35 -15.35 -2.03
C LEU A 344 -0.95 -15.68 -2.47
N TYR A 345 0.05 -15.55 -1.59
CA TYR A 345 1.40 -16.01 -1.91
C TYR A 345 1.43 -17.49 -2.21
N ASP A 346 0.86 -18.30 -1.32
CA ASP A 346 0.79 -19.75 -1.51
C ASP A 346 0.05 -20.09 -2.81
N GLY A 347 -1.06 -19.39 -3.09
CA GLY A 347 -1.82 -19.50 -4.31
C GLY A 347 -0.99 -19.19 -5.56
N ILE A 348 -0.35 -18.02 -5.61
CA ILE A 348 0.51 -17.58 -6.72
C ILE A 348 1.63 -18.58 -6.96
N HIS A 349 2.38 -18.95 -5.92
CA HIS A 349 3.49 -19.90 -6.04
C HIS A 349 3.04 -21.33 -6.32
N SER A 350 1.79 -21.71 -6.02
CA SER A 350 1.26 -23.02 -6.41
C SER A 350 0.93 -23.12 -7.90
N ILE A 351 0.61 -21.98 -8.54
CA ILE A 351 0.15 -21.92 -9.94
C ILE A 351 1.28 -21.49 -10.88
N LEU A 352 2.18 -20.62 -10.42
CA LEU A 352 3.21 -19.98 -11.23
C LEU A 352 4.61 -20.39 -10.80
N LEU A 353 5.47 -20.57 -11.79
CA LEU A 353 6.91 -20.63 -11.62
C LEU A 353 7.44 -19.20 -11.42
N PRO A 354 8.53 -19.03 -10.65
CA PRO A 354 9.13 -17.72 -10.50
C PRO A 354 9.57 -17.14 -11.85
N PRO A 355 9.34 -15.84 -12.12
CA PRO A 355 9.62 -15.24 -13.42
C PRO A 355 11.13 -15.04 -13.61
N LYS A 356 11.65 -15.18 -14.83
CA LYS A 356 13.08 -14.88 -15.10
C LYS A 356 13.42 -13.40 -15.08
N VAL A 357 12.41 -12.55 -15.25
CA VAL A 357 12.53 -11.10 -15.38
C VAL A 357 11.43 -10.42 -14.57
N GLY A 358 11.75 -9.36 -13.84
CA GLY A 358 10.74 -8.50 -13.22
C GLY A 358 11.32 -7.21 -12.66
N SER A 359 10.48 -6.42 -12.00
CA SER A 359 10.90 -5.14 -11.40
C SER A 359 10.48 -4.97 -9.95
N TYR A 360 11.27 -4.19 -9.22
CA TYR A 360 10.92 -3.63 -7.92
C TYR A 360 10.44 -2.20 -8.07
N ASP A 361 9.33 -1.90 -7.40
CA ASP A 361 8.85 -0.54 -7.25
C ASP A 361 7.93 -0.41 -6.02
N GLU A 362 7.50 0.80 -5.71
CA GLU A 362 6.36 1.04 -4.85
C GLU A 362 5.04 1.06 -5.63
N GLY A 363 4.00 0.50 -5.02
CA GLY A 363 2.62 0.78 -5.40
C GLY A 363 1.78 1.09 -4.18
N GLY A 364 0.47 1.10 -4.36
CA GLY A 364 -0.42 1.25 -3.21
C GLY A 364 -1.82 1.69 -3.54
N LYS A 365 -2.62 1.76 -2.47
CA LYS A 365 -4.04 2.09 -2.57
C LYS A 365 -4.33 3.45 -1.93
N PRO A 366 -5.04 4.37 -2.62
CA PRO A 366 -5.40 5.66 -2.08
C PRO A 366 -6.15 5.53 -0.75
N TRP A 367 -5.81 6.38 0.22
CA TRP A 367 -6.50 6.46 1.50
C TRP A 367 -6.38 7.86 2.11
N THR A 368 -7.53 8.50 2.30
CA THR A 368 -7.61 9.88 2.83
C THR A 368 -7.93 9.92 4.32
N GLY A 369 -8.39 8.81 4.91
CA GLY A 369 -8.67 8.71 6.33
C GLY A 369 -7.42 8.86 7.20
N LYS A 370 -7.62 9.06 8.50
CA LYS A 370 -6.49 9.06 9.45
C LYS A 370 -5.80 7.69 9.42
N GLY A 371 -4.47 7.69 9.60
CA GLY A 371 -3.74 6.45 9.84
C GLY A 371 -4.27 5.74 11.09
N GLY A 372 -4.11 4.43 11.15
CA GLY A 372 -4.62 3.64 12.27
C GLY A 372 -3.82 2.35 12.47
N GLU A 373 -4.37 1.42 13.22
CA GLU A 373 -3.75 0.10 13.41
C GLU A 373 -3.74 -0.67 12.09
N GLY A 374 -2.56 -1.16 11.71
CA GLY A 374 -2.35 -1.96 10.50
C GLY A 374 -2.10 -1.19 9.21
N ILE A 375 -2.21 0.16 9.22
CA ILE A 375 -1.91 1.00 8.04
C ILE A 375 -1.10 2.23 8.44
N THR A 376 -0.04 2.48 7.67
CA THR A 376 0.60 3.79 7.62
C THR A 376 0.23 4.48 6.33
N VAL A 377 -0.32 5.69 6.46
CA VAL A 377 -0.64 6.53 5.31
C VAL A 377 0.63 7.28 4.93
N HIS A 378 1.13 7.01 3.74
CA HIS A 378 2.26 7.71 3.18
C HIS A 378 1.78 8.91 2.36
N TYR A 379 2.47 10.04 2.49
CA TYR A 379 2.23 11.22 1.67
C TYR A 379 3.32 11.34 0.60
N ASN A 380 2.96 11.12 -0.66
CA ASN A 380 3.85 11.32 -1.80
C ASN A 380 3.26 12.39 -2.75
N PRO A 381 3.81 13.61 -2.78
CA PRO A 381 3.26 14.70 -3.61
C PRO A 381 3.39 14.47 -5.12
N GLN A 382 4.26 13.54 -5.54
CA GLN A 382 4.51 13.23 -6.96
C GLN A 382 3.54 12.20 -7.54
N LYS A 383 2.80 11.46 -6.68
CA LYS A 383 1.79 10.49 -7.16
C LYS A 383 0.44 11.18 -7.34
N PRO A 384 -0.42 10.75 -8.29
CA PRO A 384 -1.74 11.33 -8.52
C PRO A 384 -2.60 11.36 -7.24
N ASN A 385 -2.56 10.27 -6.47
CA ASN A 385 -3.16 10.19 -5.15
C ASN A 385 -2.09 10.44 -4.09
N LYS A 386 -2.05 11.68 -3.57
CA LYS A 386 -0.98 12.10 -2.65
C LYS A 386 -0.94 11.34 -1.34
N ARG A 387 -2.06 10.72 -0.92
CA ARG A 387 -2.16 9.94 0.32
C ARG A 387 -2.57 8.51 0.00
N MET A 388 -1.74 7.55 0.38
CA MET A 388 -1.97 6.14 0.08
C MET A 388 -1.46 5.23 1.19
N SER A 389 -2.06 4.04 1.30
CA SER A 389 -1.39 2.90 1.91
C SER A 389 -0.38 2.35 0.90
N MET A 390 0.89 2.59 1.15
CA MET A 390 1.99 2.21 0.26
C MET A 390 2.38 0.75 0.49
N CYS A 391 2.80 0.07 -0.57
CA CYS A 391 3.48 -1.22 -0.49
C CYS A 391 4.71 -1.20 -1.40
N TYR A 392 5.73 -1.96 -1.02
CA TYR A 392 6.87 -2.28 -1.87
C TYR A 392 6.57 -3.61 -2.53
N MET A 393 6.80 -3.74 -3.83
CA MET A 393 6.49 -4.98 -4.52
C MET A 393 7.52 -5.36 -5.56
N PHE A 394 7.59 -6.67 -5.80
CA PHE A 394 8.21 -7.27 -6.96
C PHE A 394 7.11 -7.78 -7.89
N ALA A 395 7.13 -7.34 -9.14
CA ALA A 395 6.15 -7.77 -10.13
C ALA A 395 6.81 -8.22 -11.44
N ALA A 396 6.13 -9.13 -12.14
CA ALA A 396 6.45 -9.55 -13.50
C ALA A 396 5.15 -9.84 -14.26
N PHE A 397 5.07 -9.48 -15.54
CA PHE A 397 3.88 -9.71 -16.36
C PHE A 397 2.58 -9.09 -15.79
N GLY A 398 2.69 -8.03 -14.98
CA GLY A 398 1.55 -7.42 -14.28
C GLY A 398 1.03 -8.26 -13.10
N ILE A 399 1.78 -9.27 -12.66
CA ILE A 399 1.50 -10.10 -11.49
C ILE A 399 2.48 -9.70 -10.38
N PRO A 400 2.00 -9.24 -9.21
CA PRO A 400 2.86 -9.02 -8.05
C PRO A 400 3.18 -10.37 -7.40
N PHE A 401 4.44 -10.82 -7.48
CA PHE A 401 4.89 -12.09 -6.91
C PHE A 401 5.29 -11.94 -5.43
N ALA A 402 5.77 -10.76 -5.03
CA ALA A 402 6.08 -10.42 -3.64
C ALA A 402 5.69 -8.98 -3.34
N TRP A 403 5.20 -8.71 -2.14
CA TRP A 403 4.90 -7.37 -1.64
C TRP A 403 5.00 -7.25 -0.10
N GLU A 404 5.27 -6.04 0.37
CA GLU A 404 5.28 -5.71 1.79
C GLU A 404 4.66 -4.32 1.98
N PHE A 405 3.55 -4.25 2.72
CA PHE A 405 2.94 -2.97 3.05
C PHE A 405 3.86 -2.14 3.94
N TYR A 406 3.95 -0.85 3.65
CA TYR A 406 4.70 0.08 4.46
C TYR A 406 3.99 0.32 5.79
N THR A 407 4.66 -0.02 6.90
CA THR A 407 4.14 0.18 8.26
C THR A 407 4.81 1.35 8.99
N GLY A 408 5.53 2.22 8.29
CA GLY A 408 6.15 3.40 8.90
C GLY A 408 7.26 3.05 9.89
N GLN A 409 7.41 3.89 10.92
CA GLN A 409 8.28 3.63 12.07
C GLN A 409 7.78 2.50 12.97
N ARG A 410 6.54 2.02 12.74
CA ARG A 410 6.02 0.80 13.35
C ARG A 410 6.47 -0.45 12.58
N SER A 411 7.48 -0.34 11.71
CA SER A 411 8.20 -1.49 11.14
C SER A 411 8.70 -2.33 12.30
N ASN A 412 7.92 -3.34 12.65
CA ASN A 412 8.19 -4.12 13.82
C ASN A 412 9.37 -5.04 13.53
N THR A 413 10.20 -5.21 14.54
CA THR A 413 11.16 -6.30 14.67
C THR A 413 10.57 -7.63 14.23
N TYR A 414 9.25 -7.85 14.30
CA TYR A 414 8.60 -9.08 13.81
C TYR A 414 9.03 -9.54 12.40
N ASN A 415 8.78 -8.76 11.33
CA ASN A 415 9.16 -9.18 9.98
C ASN A 415 10.68 -9.21 9.78
N GLU A 416 11.38 -8.27 10.41
CA GLU A 416 12.85 -8.20 10.35
C GLU A 416 13.49 -9.41 11.06
N ASN A 417 12.91 -9.91 12.15
CA ASN A 417 13.43 -11.04 12.92
C ASN A 417 13.01 -12.39 12.32
N LYS A 418 11.81 -12.47 11.72
CA LYS A 418 11.28 -13.71 11.16
C LYS A 418 11.92 -14.08 9.82
N HIS A 419 12.31 -13.09 9.02
CA HIS A 419 12.66 -13.30 7.62
C HIS A 419 14.05 -12.80 7.22
N ASN A 420 14.74 -12.02 8.08
CA ASN A 420 16.13 -11.62 7.82
C ASN A 420 17.08 -12.37 8.75
N THR A 421 18.29 -12.63 8.26
CA THR A 421 19.39 -13.00 9.15
C THR A 421 19.82 -11.80 10.02
N PRO A 422 20.53 -12.03 11.14
CA PRO A 422 21.18 -10.96 11.89
C PRO A 422 22.08 -10.06 11.03
N GLU A 423 22.83 -10.61 10.08
CA GLU A 423 23.67 -9.79 9.19
C GLU A 423 22.83 -8.89 8.28
N GLU A 424 21.73 -9.41 7.74
CA GLU A 424 20.90 -8.66 6.81
C GLU A 424 20.21 -7.46 7.44
N ARG A 425 19.87 -7.55 8.73
CA ARG A 425 19.33 -6.42 9.50
C ARG A 425 20.35 -5.28 9.59
N ALA A 426 21.64 -5.58 9.54
CA ALA A 426 22.70 -4.57 9.56
C ALA A 426 22.84 -3.82 8.22
N TYR A 427 22.31 -4.35 7.10
CA TYR A 427 22.39 -3.71 5.78
C TYR A 427 21.45 -2.50 5.62
N GLY A 428 20.57 -2.26 6.57
CA GLY A 428 19.60 -1.17 6.53
C GLY A 428 18.27 -1.55 5.86
N LYS A 429 17.20 -0.84 6.23
CA LYS A 429 15.81 -1.25 6.01
C LYS A 429 15.43 -1.52 4.56
N THR A 430 15.89 -0.70 3.62
CA THR A 430 15.55 -0.86 2.19
C THR A 430 16.19 -2.12 1.63
N ILE A 431 17.48 -2.31 1.85
CA ILE A 431 18.24 -3.47 1.35
C ILE A 431 17.66 -4.76 1.94
N SER A 432 17.50 -4.83 3.27
CA SER A 432 16.95 -6.04 3.87
C SER A 432 15.53 -6.34 3.39
N ARG A 433 14.71 -5.31 3.13
CA ARG A 433 13.37 -5.49 2.55
C ARG A 433 13.44 -6.08 1.14
N MET A 434 14.31 -5.56 0.27
CA MET A 434 14.44 -6.08 -1.09
C MET A 434 14.89 -7.55 -1.09
N LEU A 435 15.86 -7.91 -0.23
CA LEU A 435 16.30 -9.30 -0.08
C LEU A 435 15.17 -10.23 0.39
N ARG A 436 14.32 -9.78 1.33
CA ARG A 436 13.12 -10.53 1.74
C ARG A 436 12.13 -10.72 0.61
N LEU A 437 11.79 -9.64 -0.10
CA LEU A 437 10.85 -9.70 -1.21
C LEU A 437 11.38 -10.63 -2.29
N PHE A 438 12.69 -10.63 -2.53
CA PHE A 438 13.33 -11.55 -3.47
C PHE A 438 13.10 -13.00 -3.03
N ARG A 439 13.48 -13.37 -1.81
CA ARG A 439 13.25 -14.73 -1.30
C ARG A 439 11.79 -15.14 -1.33
N ARG A 440 10.88 -14.19 -1.06
CA ARG A 440 9.45 -14.47 -1.12
C ARG A 440 8.99 -14.75 -2.55
N ALA A 441 9.43 -13.95 -3.53
CA ALA A 441 9.07 -14.13 -4.94
C ALA A 441 9.72 -15.37 -5.58
N PHE A 442 10.94 -15.73 -5.15
CA PHE A 442 11.81 -16.64 -5.90
C PHE A 442 12.22 -17.90 -5.16
N GLY A 443 12.06 -17.96 -3.83
CA GLY A 443 12.66 -19.00 -3.00
C GLY A 443 14.17 -19.04 -3.22
N ASP A 444 14.68 -20.23 -3.56
CA ASP A 444 16.10 -20.48 -3.83
C ASP A 444 16.47 -20.35 -5.33
N SER A 445 15.58 -19.80 -6.15
CA SER A 445 15.83 -19.64 -7.59
C SER A 445 16.94 -18.61 -7.84
N LYS A 446 17.76 -18.87 -8.87
CA LYS A 446 18.92 -18.06 -9.22
C LYS A 446 18.86 -17.56 -10.67
N GLY A 447 19.68 -16.56 -10.98
CA GLY A 447 19.91 -16.11 -12.37
C GLY A 447 18.79 -15.24 -12.94
N MET A 448 18.14 -14.43 -12.11
CA MET A 448 17.04 -13.56 -12.52
C MET A 448 17.52 -12.20 -13.00
N GLU A 449 16.79 -11.57 -13.93
CA GLU A 449 16.97 -10.16 -14.28
C GLU A 449 16.01 -9.27 -13.49
N ILE A 450 16.53 -8.23 -12.86
CA ILE A 450 15.78 -7.38 -11.95
C ILE A 450 16.01 -5.92 -12.30
N TYR A 451 14.91 -5.22 -12.53
CA TYR A 451 14.88 -3.80 -12.81
C TYR A 451 14.42 -3.01 -11.59
N MET A 452 15.08 -1.89 -11.29
CA MET A 452 14.83 -1.14 -10.05
C MET A 452 14.85 0.38 -10.28
N ASP A 453 13.96 1.13 -9.65
CA ASP A 453 14.11 2.58 -9.57
C ASP A 453 15.23 2.96 -8.58
N ASN A 454 15.62 4.24 -8.59
CA ASN A 454 16.66 4.84 -7.78
C ASN A 454 16.44 4.70 -6.27
N LEU A 455 15.21 4.46 -5.82
CA LEU A 455 14.93 4.17 -4.41
C LEU A 455 15.49 2.81 -3.99
N PHE A 456 15.62 1.87 -4.92
CA PHE A 456 16.03 0.49 -4.71
C PHE A 456 17.35 0.15 -5.38
N SER A 457 18.13 1.13 -5.83
CA SER A 457 19.34 0.89 -6.62
C SER A 457 20.59 1.39 -5.91
N SER A 458 21.45 0.46 -5.48
CA SER A 458 22.76 0.76 -4.90
C SER A 458 23.80 -0.30 -5.27
N VAL A 459 25.08 0.08 -5.27
CA VAL A 459 26.20 -0.86 -5.51
C VAL A 459 26.11 -2.05 -4.57
N PHE A 460 25.93 -1.77 -3.28
CA PHE A 460 25.93 -2.80 -2.26
C PHE A 460 24.75 -3.76 -2.44
N LEU A 461 23.54 -3.28 -2.72
CA LEU A 461 22.41 -4.18 -2.99
C LEU A 461 22.66 -5.02 -4.24
N PHE A 462 23.14 -4.43 -5.34
CA PHE A 462 23.40 -5.16 -6.57
C PHE A 462 24.50 -6.22 -6.40
N TYR A 463 25.52 -5.92 -5.60
CA TYR A 463 26.52 -6.89 -5.14
C TYR A 463 25.85 -8.05 -4.40
N LEU A 464 25.05 -7.79 -3.37
CA LEU A 464 24.37 -8.85 -2.61
C LEU A 464 23.45 -9.69 -3.50
N MET A 465 22.71 -9.06 -4.42
CA MET A 465 21.83 -9.75 -5.36
C MET A 465 22.62 -10.64 -6.32
N ARG A 466 23.79 -10.18 -6.78
CA ARG A 466 24.68 -10.96 -7.63
C ARG A 466 25.32 -12.12 -6.87
N THR A 467 25.81 -11.89 -5.66
CA THR A 467 26.54 -12.88 -4.86
C THR A 467 25.62 -13.96 -4.30
N PHE A 468 24.45 -13.59 -3.76
CA PHE A 468 23.57 -14.57 -3.11
C PHE A 468 22.60 -15.25 -4.08
N PHE A 469 22.18 -14.56 -5.14
CA PHE A 469 21.11 -15.05 -6.02
C PHE A 469 21.51 -15.15 -7.49
N GLU A 470 22.77 -14.83 -7.82
CA GLU A 470 23.26 -14.75 -9.20
C GLU A 470 22.42 -13.81 -10.08
N ALA A 471 21.69 -12.88 -9.46
CA ALA A 471 20.77 -11.98 -10.15
C ALA A 471 21.55 -10.90 -10.92
N LEU A 472 21.02 -10.56 -12.10
CA LEU A 472 21.47 -9.49 -12.96
C LEU A 472 20.57 -8.27 -12.72
N CYS A 473 21.13 -7.20 -12.19
CA CYS A 473 20.38 -6.03 -11.78
C CYS A 473 20.65 -4.86 -12.72
N VAL A 474 19.61 -4.08 -12.98
CA VAL A 474 19.67 -2.83 -13.76
C VAL A 474 18.80 -1.81 -13.04
N GLY A 475 19.31 -0.61 -12.80
CA GLY A 475 18.53 0.39 -12.10
C GLY A 475 18.96 1.81 -12.41
N THR A 476 18.08 2.76 -12.15
CA THR A 476 18.46 4.18 -12.15
C THR A 476 19.23 4.49 -10.86
N HIS A 477 20.20 5.40 -10.92
CA HIS A 477 21.06 5.71 -9.79
C HIS A 477 21.05 7.20 -9.45
N ARG A 478 21.17 7.54 -8.16
CA ARG A 478 21.22 8.94 -7.71
C ARG A 478 22.65 9.46 -7.82
N LYS A 479 22.79 10.75 -8.12
CA LYS A 479 24.10 11.41 -8.28
C LYS A 479 24.98 11.28 -7.02
N ASN A 480 24.39 11.24 -5.82
CA ASN A 480 25.11 11.39 -4.56
C ASN A 480 25.46 10.05 -3.86
N ASP A 481 25.27 8.90 -4.52
CA ASP A 481 25.38 7.59 -3.87
C ASP A 481 26.75 6.91 -4.06
N GLY A 482 27.82 7.70 -4.20
CA GLY A 482 29.21 7.24 -4.02
C GLY A 482 29.92 6.71 -5.28
N PHE A 483 29.33 6.83 -6.47
CA PHE A 483 30.12 6.77 -7.70
C PHE A 483 30.87 8.10 -7.88
N PRO A 484 32.15 8.08 -8.30
CA PRO A 484 32.82 9.31 -8.68
C PRO A 484 31.99 9.98 -9.77
N GLU A 485 31.78 11.28 -9.64
CA GLU A 485 31.28 12.06 -10.76
C GLU A 485 32.22 11.79 -11.92
N LEU A 486 31.71 11.15 -12.98
CA LEU A 486 32.43 11.11 -14.24
C LEU A 486 32.62 12.59 -14.60
N SER A 487 33.88 13.00 -14.65
CA SER A 487 34.32 14.39 -14.46
C SER A 487 33.95 15.33 -15.60
N TRP A 488 32.74 15.28 -16.17
CA TRP A 488 32.38 16.06 -17.36
C TRP A 488 31.15 16.93 -17.07
N GLU A 489 31.40 18.09 -16.46
CA GLU A 489 30.53 19.28 -16.46
C GLU A 489 30.24 19.83 -17.88
N ALA A 490 30.60 19.09 -18.94
CA ALA A 490 30.21 19.42 -20.29
C ALA A 490 28.68 19.35 -20.41
N LYS A 491 28.11 20.36 -21.08
CA LYS A 491 26.69 20.37 -21.47
C LYS A 491 26.39 19.08 -22.25
N TYR A 492 25.80 18.08 -21.58
CA TYR A 492 25.34 16.86 -22.22
C TYR A 492 24.43 17.22 -23.37
N LYS A 493 24.77 16.79 -24.58
CA LYS A 493 23.82 16.80 -25.69
C LYS A 493 22.92 15.58 -25.56
N ARG A 494 21.72 15.70 -26.12
CA ARG A 494 20.78 14.59 -26.16
C ARG A 494 21.36 13.44 -26.99
N GLY A 495 21.29 12.22 -26.48
CA GLY A 495 21.93 11.04 -27.04
C GLY A 495 23.39 10.81 -26.59
N ASP A 496 24.01 11.76 -25.88
CA ASP A 496 25.37 11.56 -25.37
C ASP A 496 25.39 10.44 -24.31
N ILE A 497 26.39 9.57 -24.41
CA ILE A 497 26.60 8.47 -23.47
C ILE A 497 28.01 8.58 -22.89
N GLN A 498 28.08 8.48 -21.58
CA GLN A 498 29.33 8.32 -20.84
C GLN A 498 29.18 7.10 -19.94
N TRP A 499 30.27 6.41 -19.69
CA TRP A 499 30.22 5.25 -18.82
C TRP A 499 31.56 4.98 -18.16
N ALA A 500 31.50 4.24 -17.06
CA ALA A 500 32.65 3.63 -16.43
C ALA A 500 32.29 2.22 -15.99
N THR A 501 33.27 1.32 -16.11
CA THR A 501 33.22 0.02 -15.45
C THR A 501 33.88 0.10 -14.09
N ALA A 502 33.35 -0.69 -13.18
CA ALA A 502 33.77 -0.81 -11.80
C ALA A 502 33.79 -2.29 -11.41
N LYS A 503 34.57 -2.63 -10.40
CA LYS A 503 34.46 -3.92 -9.71
C LYS A 503 34.35 -3.67 -8.21
N TYR A 504 33.45 -4.40 -7.56
CA TYR A 504 33.33 -4.43 -6.11
C TYR A 504 33.29 -5.90 -5.67
N GLU A 505 34.33 -6.34 -4.95
CA GLU A 505 34.51 -7.73 -4.52
C GLU A 505 34.28 -8.72 -5.69
N ASP A 506 35.01 -8.51 -6.79
CA ASP A 506 34.97 -9.27 -8.05
C ASP A 506 33.66 -9.20 -8.87
N VAL A 507 32.60 -8.60 -8.34
CA VAL A 507 31.39 -8.36 -9.11
C VAL A 507 31.61 -7.17 -10.06
N PRO A 508 31.46 -7.34 -11.38
CA PRO A 508 31.57 -6.26 -12.34
C PRO A 508 30.30 -5.40 -12.35
N PHE A 509 30.50 -4.09 -12.40
CA PHE A 509 29.46 -3.09 -12.52
C PHE A 509 29.74 -2.21 -13.73
N VAL A 510 28.66 -1.74 -14.35
CA VAL A 510 28.69 -0.68 -15.34
C VAL A 510 27.82 0.46 -14.83
N TYR A 511 28.41 1.64 -14.82
CA TYR A 511 27.73 2.90 -14.56
C TYR A 511 27.65 3.68 -15.86
N VAL A 512 26.45 4.15 -16.23
CA VAL A 512 26.20 4.87 -17.48
C VAL A 512 25.49 6.17 -17.19
N GLU A 513 26.02 7.28 -17.67
CA GLU A 513 25.29 8.55 -17.77
C GLU A 513 24.80 8.72 -19.21
N TYR A 514 23.49 8.90 -19.38
CA TYR A 514 22.83 9.06 -20.65
C TYR A 514 22.13 10.42 -20.69
N GLY A 515 22.49 11.26 -21.67
CA GLY A 515 21.85 12.54 -21.92
C GLY A 515 20.52 12.38 -22.64
N ASP A 516 19.39 12.58 -21.95
CA ASP A 516 18.09 12.83 -22.58
C ASP A 516 17.74 14.32 -22.39
N ASN A 517 16.47 14.67 -22.16
CA ASN A 517 16.09 16.00 -21.65
C ASN A 517 16.80 16.34 -20.33
N LYS A 518 17.20 15.30 -19.58
CA LYS A 518 18.04 15.37 -18.39
C LYS A 518 19.04 14.21 -18.44
N VAL A 519 20.12 14.33 -17.68
CA VAL A 519 21.06 13.22 -17.50
C VAL A 519 20.40 12.13 -16.66
N VAL A 520 20.21 10.96 -17.25
CA VAL A 520 19.77 9.74 -16.58
C VAL A 520 20.98 8.89 -16.26
N ARG A 521 21.05 8.40 -15.03
CA ARG A 521 22.18 7.59 -14.54
C ARG A 521 21.70 6.17 -14.34
N PHE A 522 22.41 5.21 -14.90
CA PHE A 522 22.14 3.80 -14.75
C PHE A 522 23.28 3.11 -14.02
N LEU A 523 22.92 2.15 -13.17
CA LEU A 523 23.79 1.17 -12.58
C LEU A 523 23.37 -0.21 -13.07
N SER A 524 24.31 -1.07 -13.42
CA SER A 524 24.00 -2.39 -13.95
C SER A 524 25.08 -3.44 -13.64
N THR A 525 24.65 -4.65 -13.29
CA THR A 525 25.48 -5.87 -13.29
C THR A 525 25.14 -6.80 -14.47
N LYS A 526 24.10 -6.47 -15.26
CA LYS A 526 23.68 -7.20 -16.47
C LYS A 526 24.57 -6.87 -17.69
N HIS A 527 24.75 -5.59 -17.93
CA HIS A 527 25.37 -5.06 -19.13
C HIS A 527 26.89 -4.95 -19.01
N GLY A 528 27.58 -5.16 -20.12
CA GLY A 528 28.98 -4.75 -20.33
C GLY A 528 29.10 -3.30 -20.82
N SER A 529 30.21 -2.99 -21.50
CA SER A 529 30.42 -1.68 -22.12
C SER A 529 29.25 -1.30 -23.04
N PRO A 530 28.70 -0.08 -22.95
CA PRO A 530 27.64 0.39 -23.85
C PRO A 530 28.00 0.31 -25.34
N HIS A 531 29.28 0.29 -25.69
CA HIS A 531 29.73 0.17 -27.09
C HIS A 531 29.66 -1.25 -27.64
N THR A 532 29.59 -2.27 -26.78
CA THR A 532 29.50 -3.67 -27.21
C THR A 532 28.07 -4.15 -27.35
N ASN A 533 27.08 -3.35 -26.90
CA ASN A 533 25.67 -3.72 -26.94
C ASN A 533 24.95 -2.92 -28.04
N PRO A 534 24.19 -3.57 -28.94
CA PRO A 534 23.50 -2.87 -30.02
C PRO A 534 22.38 -1.98 -29.45
N GLY A 535 22.59 -0.68 -29.39
CA GLY A 535 21.50 0.27 -29.10
C GLY A 535 20.57 0.47 -30.30
N ARG A 536 19.58 1.36 -30.16
CA ARG A 536 18.63 1.69 -31.24
C ARG A 536 18.39 3.19 -31.32
N THR A 537 18.36 3.74 -32.53
CA THR A 537 17.86 5.10 -32.76
C THR A 537 16.34 5.13 -32.73
N GLN A 538 15.77 6.06 -31.96
CA GLN A 538 14.33 6.27 -31.88
C GLN A 538 14.01 7.76 -31.96
N GLU A 539 12.95 8.08 -32.69
CA GLU A 539 12.39 9.42 -32.76
C GLU A 539 11.85 9.84 -31.38
N ARG A 540 12.31 10.98 -30.87
CA ARG A 540 11.92 11.52 -29.57
C ARG A 540 11.58 13.00 -29.69
N TRP A 541 10.49 13.41 -29.04
CA TRP A 541 10.14 14.82 -28.92
C TRP A 541 11.16 15.55 -28.04
N ASP A 542 11.73 16.64 -28.55
CA ASP A 542 12.57 17.58 -27.83
C ASP A 542 11.74 18.77 -27.36
N SER A 543 11.71 19.02 -26.05
CA SER A 543 10.97 20.13 -25.46
C SER A 543 11.54 21.49 -25.81
N ASP A 544 12.86 21.57 -26.02
CA ASP A 544 13.59 22.83 -26.17
C ASP A 544 13.46 23.32 -27.61
N THR A 545 13.60 22.42 -28.59
CA THR A 545 13.42 22.74 -30.01
C THR A 545 11.98 22.56 -30.49
N ARG A 546 11.11 21.91 -29.71
CA ARG A 546 9.73 21.54 -30.10
C ARG A 546 9.68 20.78 -31.43
N THR A 547 10.63 19.88 -31.64
CA THR A 547 10.70 19.02 -32.82
C THR A 547 10.97 17.59 -32.41
N TYR A 548 10.64 16.66 -33.30
CA TYR A 548 11.10 15.28 -33.18
C TYR A 548 12.53 15.17 -33.69
N GLN A 549 13.38 14.48 -32.92
CA GLN A 549 14.76 14.22 -33.27
C GLN A 549 15.06 12.74 -33.15
N ASP A 550 15.90 12.23 -34.04
CA ASP A 550 16.41 10.86 -33.97
C ASP A 550 17.53 10.76 -32.94
N ILE A 551 17.30 9.96 -31.90
CA ILE A 551 18.20 9.88 -30.76
C ILE A 551 18.59 8.42 -30.52
N PHE A 552 19.89 8.20 -30.37
CA PHE A 552 20.43 6.89 -30.04
C PHE A 552 20.12 6.54 -28.57
N LEU A 553 19.41 5.42 -28.36
CA LEU A 553 19.14 4.84 -27.06
C LEU A 553 20.10 3.66 -26.83
N PRO A 554 20.94 3.69 -25.77
CA PRO A 554 21.80 2.55 -25.46
C PRO A 554 20.97 1.35 -25.00
N GLN A 555 21.47 0.13 -25.19
CA GLN A 555 20.74 -1.10 -24.82
C GLN A 555 20.26 -1.10 -23.35
N ILE A 556 21.09 -0.58 -22.43
CA ILE A 556 20.71 -0.45 -21.01
C ILE A 556 19.43 0.37 -20.80
N LYS A 557 19.20 1.40 -21.61
CA LYS A 557 17.98 2.21 -21.57
C LYS A 557 16.77 1.43 -22.08
N LEU A 558 16.96 0.70 -23.19
CA LEU A 558 15.90 -0.12 -23.80
C LEU A 558 15.45 -1.23 -22.85
N ASP A 559 16.43 -1.96 -22.29
CA ASP A 559 16.19 -3.02 -21.30
C ASP A 559 15.54 -2.46 -20.04
N TYR A 560 16.02 -1.32 -19.54
CA TYR A 560 15.44 -0.67 -18.37
C TYR A 560 13.98 -0.25 -18.59
N ASP A 561 13.68 0.42 -19.70
CA ASP A 561 12.31 0.86 -20.02
C ASP A 561 11.36 -0.33 -20.16
N ALA A 562 11.81 -1.41 -20.81
CA ALA A 562 11.02 -2.64 -20.97
C ALA A 562 10.88 -3.41 -19.65
N GLY A 563 11.91 -3.38 -18.81
CA GLY A 563 11.98 -4.15 -17.57
C GLY A 563 11.29 -3.49 -16.39
N MET A 564 11.25 -2.15 -16.30
CA MET A 564 10.67 -1.44 -15.17
C MET A 564 9.14 -1.45 -15.12
N MET A 565 8.47 -1.59 -16.27
CA MET A 565 7.03 -1.38 -16.39
C MET A 565 6.13 -2.37 -15.62
N TRP A 566 6.67 -3.45 -15.04
CA TRP A 566 5.83 -4.52 -14.51
C TRP A 566 5.01 -4.12 -13.29
N VAL A 567 5.56 -3.31 -12.39
CA VAL A 567 4.83 -2.81 -11.22
C VAL A 567 3.77 -1.79 -11.63
N ASP A 568 4.13 -0.81 -12.47
CA ASP A 568 3.17 0.15 -13.03
C ASP A 568 2.03 -0.55 -13.78
N PHE A 569 2.34 -1.63 -14.50
CA PHE A 569 1.33 -2.42 -15.19
C PHE A 569 0.41 -3.18 -14.21
N ALA A 570 0.94 -3.70 -13.10
CA ALA A 570 0.12 -4.29 -12.05
C ALA A 570 -0.81 -3.25 -11.41
N ASP A 571 -0.29 -2.07 -11.04
CA ASP A 571 -1.07 -0.95 -10.50
C ASP A 571 -2.15 -0.46 -11.48
N PHE A 572 -1.83 -0.45 -12.78
CA PHE A 572 -2.78 -0.13 -13.85
C PHE A 572 -3.92 -1.15 -13.91
N LEU A 573 -3.64 -2.45 -13.87
CA LEU A 573 -4.65 -3.50 -13.86
C LEU A 573 -5.54 -3.42 -12.61
N GLU A 574 -4.93 -3.18 -11.44
CA GLU A 574 -5.66 -3.02 -10.19
C GLU A 574 -6.60 -1.81 -10.21
N SER A 575 -6.25 -0.75 -10.94
CA SER A 575 -7.09 0.44 -11.07
C SER A 575 -8.48 0.13 -11.66
N PHE A 576 -8.62 -0.93 -12.48
CA PHE A 576 -9.90 -1.34 -13.06
C PHE A 576 -10.83 -2.07 -12.08
N VAL A 577 -10.28 -2.76 -11.08
CA VAL A 577 -11.03 -3.49 -10.04
C VAL A 577 -11.08 -2.77 -8.70
N ARG A 578 -10.43 -1.61 -8.60
CA ARG A 578 -10.33 -0.82 -7.36
C ARG A 578 -11.69 -0.57 -6.75
N ILE A 579 -11.93 -1.18 -5.59
CA ILE A 579 -13.10 -1.00 -4.76
C ILE A 579 -13.07 0.41 -4.19
N GLN A 580 -14.00 1.25 -4.68
CA GLN A 580 -14.12 2.67 -4.31
C GLN A 580 -14.99 2.93 -3.08
N TYR A 581 -15.40 1.87 -2.36
CA TYR A 581 -16.24 2.01 -1.19
C TYR A 581 -15.49 2.68 -0.03
N ASN A 582 -16.12 3.65 0.62
CA ASN A 582 -15.53 4.36 1.76
C ASN A 582 -15.51 3.48 3.00
N PHE A 583 -14.32 3.01 3.37
CA PHE A 583 -14.09 2.26 4.61
C PHE A 583 -13.78 3.21 5.76
N ARG A 584 -14.19 2.85 6.98
CA ARG A 584 -13.74 3.52 8.22
C ARG A 584 -12.60 2.82 8.91
N ARG A 585 -12.48 1.52 8.64
CA ARG A 585 -11.50 0.63 9.26
C ARG A 585 -10.28 0.62 8.33
N PRO A 586 -9.17 1.27 8.71
CA PRO A 586 -8.07 1.53 7.79
C PRO A 586 -7.53 0.23 7.20
N TYR A 587 -7.26 -0.79 8.02
CA TYR A 587 -6.74 -2.11 7.58
C TYR A 587 -7.50 -2.77 6.42
N LEU A 588 -8.77 -2.41 6.18
CA LEU A 588 -9.53 -2.89 5.04
C LEU A 588 -8.95 -2.45 3.70
N VAL A 589 -8.23 -1.33 3.64
CA VAL A 589 -7.56 -0.88 2.42
C VAL A 589 -6.55 -1.93 1.95
N ASN A 590 -5.70 -2.43 2.85
CA ASN A 590 -4.71 -3.47 2.53
C ASN A 590 -5.36 -4.81 2.23
N TYR A 591 -6.41 -5.18 3.00
CA TYR A 591 -7.18 -6.38 2.72
C TYR A 591 -7.79 -6.36 1.30
N PHE A 592 -8.45 -5.25 0.93
CA PHE A 592 -9.08 -5.15 -0.38
C PHE A 592 -8.09 -4.97 -1.50
N TRP A 593 -6.92 -4.38 -1.25
CA TRP A 593 -5.81 -4.42 -2.19
C TRP A 593 -5.44 -5.87 -2.51
N CYS A 594 -5.20 -6.71 -1.50
CA CYS A 594 -4.92 -8.14 -1.72
C CYS A 594 -6.06 -8.86 -2.49
N PHE A 595 -7.31 -8.57 -2.15
CA PHE A 595 -8.45 -9.15 -2.87
C PHE A 595 -8.50 -8.71 -4.34
N GLU A 596 -8.24 -7.43 -4.63
CA GLU A 596 -8.13 -6.90 -5.99
C GLU A 596 -6.99 -7.57 -6.77
N THR A 597 -5.83 -7.74 -6.13
CA THR A 597 -4.69 -8.50 -6.66
C THR A 597 -5.09 -9.93 -7.03
N ALA A 598 -5.88 -10.61 -6.20
CA ALA A 598 -6.38 -11.96 -6.51
C ALA A 598 -7.16 -12.00 -7.83
N VAL A 599 -7.96 -10.95 -8.09
CA VAL A 599 -8.76 -10.83 -9.32
C VAL A 599 -7.87 -10.51 -10.53
N THR A 600 -6.93 -9.57 -10.40
CA THR A 600 -6.03 -9.20 -11.50
C THR A 600 -5.08 -10.33 -11.86
N VAL A 601 -4.54 -11.05 -10.88
CA VAL A 601 -3.73 -12.26 -11.12
C VAL A 601 -4.55 -13.34 -11.80
N SER A 602 -5.81 -13.56 -11.38
CA SER A 602 -6.69 -14.52 -12.07
C SER A 602 -6.82 -14.22 -13.56
N HIS A 603 -7.01 -12.94 -13.90
CA HIS A 603 -7.07 -12.48 -15.29
C HIS A 603 -5.75 -12.69 -16.04
N GLN A 604 -4.61 -12.29 -15.46
CA GLN A 604 -3.31 -12.46 -16.11
C GLN A 604 -2.98 -13.94 -16.36
N VAL A 605 -3.24 -14.82 -15.39
CA VAL A 605 -3.06 -16.27 -15.56
C VAL A 605 -3.97 -16.82 -16.67
N CYS A 606 -5.23 -16.37 -16.75
CA CYS A 606 -6.10 -16.76 -17.86
C CYS A 606 -5.56 -16.30 -19.22
N LYS A 607 -4.98 -15.08 -19.29
CA LYS A 607 -4.32 -14.57 -20.50
C LYS A 607 -3.12 -15.41 -20.92
N LEU A 608 -2.39 -15.96 -19.95
CA LEU A 608 -1.29 -16.89 -20.21
C LEU A 608 -1.79 -18.27 -20.67
N LEU A 609 -2.92 -18.75 -20.14
CA LEU A 609 -3.51 -20.06 -20.45
C LEU A 609 -4.22 -20.12 -21.81
N TRP A 610 -4.81 -19.00 -22.25
CA TRP A 610 -5.60 -18.89 -23.49
C TRP A 610 -5.21 -17.65 -24.32
N PRO A 611 -3.95 -17.53 -24.77
CA PRO A 611 -3.48 -16.33 -25.48
C PRO A 611 -4.27 -16.05 -26.77
N ASP A 612 -4.70 -17.10 -27.49
CA ASP A 612 -5.44 -16.96 -28.75
C ASP A 612 -6.84 -16.36 -28.55
N SER A 613 -7.52 -16.71 -27.45
CA SER A 613 -8.82 -16.14 -27.11
C SER A 613 -8.76 -14.63 -26.90
N PHE A 614 -7.63 -14.14 -26.36
CA PHE A 614 -7.40 -12.70 -26.20
C PHE A 614 -6.96 -12.01 -27.50
N ARG A 615 -6.15 -12.68 -28.33
CA ARG A 615 -5.69 -12.11 -29.62
C ARG A 615 -6.82 -11.98 -30.63
N LYS A 616 -7.70 -12.99 -30.74
CA LYS A 616 -8.74 -13.05 -31.77
C LYS A 616 -10.09 -12.50 -31.31
N GLY A 617 -10.40 -12.61 -30.02
CA GLY A 617 -11.76 -12.37 -29.50
C GLY A 617 -12.06 -10.95 -29.03
N GLY A 618 -11.06 -10.05 -28.96
CA GLY A 618 -11.27 -8.68 -28.45
C GLY A 618 -11.81 -8.63 -27.01
N ARG A 619 -11.66 -9.72 -26.24
CA ARG A 619 -12.27 -9.86 -24.91
C ARG A 619 -11.67 -8.85 -23.93
N SER A 620 -12.55 -8.07 -23.30
CA SER A 620 -12.13 -7.05 -22.35
C SER A 620 -11.93 -7.62 -20.95
N PHE A 621 -11.12 -6.95 -20.12
CA PHE A 621 -10.99 -7.25 -18.70
C PHE A 621 -12.34 -7.27 -17.96
N TYR A 622 -13.29 -6.41 -18.37
CA TYR A 622 -14.64 -6.37 -17.79
C TYR A 622 -15.47 -7.61 -18.11
N ASP A 623 -15.26 -8.25 -19.27
CA ASP A 623 -15.97 -9.48 -19.61
C ASP A 623 -15.53 -10.65 -18.73
N ASP A 624 -14.22 -10.71 -18.44
CA ASP A 624 -13.63 -11.66 -17.50
C ASP A 624 -14.17 -11.44 -16.08
N LEU A 625 -14.27 -10.18 -15.65
CA LEU A 625 -14.80 -9.81 -14.34
C LEU A 625 -16.30 -10.16 -14.21
N ARG A 626 -17.09 -9.91 -15.26
CA ARG A 626 -18.50 -10.33 -15.31
C ARG A 626 -18.63 -11.85 -15.25
N ALA A 627 -17.78 -12.58 -15.97
CA ALA A 627 -17.75 -14.04 -15.93
C ALA A 627 -17.44 -14.56 -14.52
N LEU A 628 -16.42 -14.00 -13.86
CA LEU A 628 -16.10 -14.31 -12.46
C LEU A 628 -17.31 -14.06 -11.55
N CYS A 629 -17.95 -12.89 -11.66
CA CYS A 629 -19.13 -12.55 -10.86
C CYS A 629 -20.31 -13.49 -11.10
N ARG A 630 -20.56 -13.92 -12.35
CA ARG A 630 -21.58 -14.92 -12.69
C ARG A 630 -21.26 -16.27 -12.06
N SER A 631 -20.02 -16.75 -12.20
CA SER A 631 -19.57 -18.02 -11.66
C SER A 631 -19.70 -18.08 -10.13
N ILE A 632 -19.35 -16.99 -9.43
CA ILE A 632 -19.57 -16.88 -7.98
C ILE A 632 -21.05 -17.06 -7.62
N VAL A 633 -21.96 -16.41 -8.34
CA VAL A 633 -23.41 -16.49 -8.07
C VAL A 633 -23.95 -17.90 -8.34
N LEU A 634 -23.48 -18.55 -9.40
CA LEU A 634 -23.88 -19.92 -9.73
C LEU A 634 -23.45 -20.92 -8.66
N GLN A 635 -22.25 -20.75 -8.09
CA GLN A 635 -21.70 -21.64 -7.06
C GLN A 635 -22.31 -21.40 -5.68
N THR A 636 -22.66 -20.15 -5.36
CA THR A 636 -23.20 -19.76 -4.05
C THR A 636 -24.73 -19.82 -3.97
N GLY A 637 -25.40 -19.70 -5.11
CA GLY A 637 -26.86 -19.52 -5.21
C GLY A 637 -27.31 -18.09 -4.91
N THR A 638 -28.50 -17.69 -5.39
CA THR A 638 -29.07 -16.37 -5.09
C THR A 638 -29.67 -16.34 -3.69
N ILE A 639 -29.08 -15.61 -2.73
CA ILE A 639 -29.58 -15.58 -1.35
C ILE A 639 -31.03 -15.06 -1.28
N ARG A 640 -31.38 -14.04 -2.06
CA ARG A 640 -32.76 -13.50 -2.11
C ARG A 640 -33.82 -14.54 -2.52
N ARG A 641 -33.49 -15.48 -3.42
CA ARG A 641 -34.41 -16.58 -3.80
C ARG A 641 -34.61 -17.56 -2.63
N VAL A 642 -33.57 -17.78 -1.82
CA VAL A 642 -33.66 -18.59 -0.60
C VAL A 642 -34.57 -17.90 0.42
N GLU A 643 -34.42 -16.59 0.62
CA GLU A 643 -35.28 -15.82 1.54
C GLU A 643 -36.74 -15.76 1.10
N GLN A 644 -36.99 -15.51 -0.19
CA GLN A 644 -38.36 -15.51 -0.72
C GLN A 644 -39.02 -16.88 -0.58
N LYS A 645 -38.29 -17.98 -0.82
CA LYS A 645 -38.79 -19.35 -0.59
C LYS A 645 -39.04 -19.62 0.89
N ALA A 646 -38.14 -19.20 1.78
CA ALA A 646 -38.29 -19.35 3.23
C ALA A 646 -39.51 -18.57 3.75
N ASN A 647 -39.67 -17.31 3.34
CA ASN A 647 -40.81 -16.47 3.71
C ASN A 647 -42.13 -17.02 3.15
N LYS A 648 -42.14 -17.54 1.91
CA LYS A 648 -43.34 -18.18 1.33
C LYS A 648 -43.71 -19.48 2.05
N ARG A 649 -42.73 -20.25 2.53
CA ARG A 649 -42.95 -21.44 3.38
C ARG A 649 -43.48 -21.06 4.76
N SER A 650 -42.88 -20.06 5.42
CA SER A 650 -43.33 -19.55 6.72
C SER A 650 -44.78 -19.02 6.67
N ARG A 651 -45.13 -18.26 5.62
CA ARG A 651 -46.52 -17.80 5.40
C ARG A 651 -47.52 -18.92 5.14
N ARG A 652 -47.10 -20.02 4.51
CA ARG A 652 -47.94 -21.22 4.31
C ARG A 652 -48.05 -22.10 5.55
N ALA A 653 -47.09 -22.02 6.47
CA ALA A 653 -47.04 -22.87 7.66
C ALA A 653 -47.94 -22.40 8.81
N GLY A 654 -48.59 -21.24 8.72
CA GLY A 654 -49.77 -20.87 9.52
C GLY A 654 -49.67 -20.92 11.05
N HIS A 655 -48.50 -21.20 11.64
CA HIS A 655 -48.31 -21.32 13.08
C HIS A 655 -47.15 -20.45 13.55
N VAL A 656 -47.46 -19.63 14.57
CA VAL A 656 -46.49 -18.97 15.44
C VAL A 656 -45.70 -20.07 16.15
N LEU A 657 -44.57 -20.47 15.58
CA LEU A 657 -43.55 -21.21 16.32
C LEU A 657 -42.58 -20.17 16.87
N ALA A 658 -42.53 -20.08 18.20
CA ALA A 658 -41.48 -19.39 18.93
C ALA A 658 -40.10 -19.84 18.38
N PHE A 659 -39.21 -18.87 18.17
CA PHE A 659 -37.84 -19.10 17.71
C PHE A 659 -37.08 -19.94 18.74
N ASN A 660 -37.15 -21.26 18.64
CA ASN A 660 -36.12 -22.14 19.18
C ASN A 660 -35.01 -22.26 18.13
N HIS A 661 -33.84 -21.73 18.46
CA HIS A 661 -32.63 -21.86 17.64
C HIS A 661 -32.35 -23.34 17.36
N PRO A 662 -32.11 -23.75 16.08
CA PRO A 662 -31.65 -25.10 15.81
C PRO A 662 -30.20 -25.26 16.27
N PRO A 663 -29.78 -26.49 16.68
CA PRO A 663 -28.39 -26.77 16.99
C PRO A 663 -27.50 -26.51 15.76
N THR A 664 -26.39 -25.82 16.01
CA THR A 664 -25.52 -25.10 15.07
C THR A 664 -24.73 -25.93 14.04
N ASN A 665 -25.06 -27.20 13.80
CA ASN A 665 -24.16 -28.11 13.05
C ASN A 665 -24.69 -28.74 11.75
N GLN A 666 -25.79 -28.25 11.16
CA GLN A 666 -26.22 -28.72 9.83
C GLN A 666 -26.42 -27.57 8.85
N LEU A 667 -25.33 -27.17 8.19
CA LEU A 667 -25.37 -26.33 6.99
C LEU A 667 -25.94 -27.13 5.79
N PRO A 668 -26.68 -26.48 4.87
CA PRO A 668 -27.11 -27.15 3.64
C PRO A 668 -25.89 -27.59 2.82
N LYS A 669 -25.87 -28.86 2.40
CA LYS A 669 -24.87 -29.42 1.48
C LYS A 669 -24.97 -28.77 0.09
N GLY A 670 -24.48 -27.55 -0.07
CA GLY A 670 -24.10 -27.03 -1.37
C GLY A 670 -22.84 -27.76 -1.83
N ARG A 671 -22.92 -28.54 -2.92
CA ARG A 671 -21.77 -29.23 -3.52
C ARG A 671 -20.78 -28.19 -4.06
N TRP A 672 -19.81 -27.82 -3.26
CA TRP A 672 -18.53 -27.33 -3.73
C TRP A 672 -17.73 -28.56 -4.16
N ASN A 673 -17.76 -28.92 -5.45
CA ASN A 673 -16.93 -30.01 -5.98
C ASN A 673 -15.49 -29.50 -6.13
N PHE A 674 -14.78 -29.48 -5.01
CA PHE A 674 -13.33 -29.55 -4.96
C PHE A 674 -13.03 -30.51 -3.82
N GLU A 675 -13.05 -31.81 -4.11
CA GLU A 675 -12.52 -32.80 -3.18
C GLU A 675 -10.98 -32.69 -3.19
N PRO A 676 -10.32 -32.54 -2.04
CA PRO A 676 -8.90 -32.83 -1.95
C PRO A 676 -8.74 -34.35 -2.04
N GLU A 677 -7.96 -34.84 -3.00
CA GLU A 677 -7.60 -36.26 -3.06
C GLU A 677 -6.90 -36.65 -1.75
N THR A 678 -7.58 -37.47 -0.95
CA THR A 678 -6.91 -38.27 0.06
C THR A 678 -6.30 -39.46 -0.66
N SER A 679 -5.05 -39.75 -0.33
CA SER A 679 -4.21 -40.74 -0.98
C SER A 679 -4.93 -42.09 -1.18
N LYS A 680 -5.23 -42.41 -2.45
CA LYS A 680 -5.55 -43.78 -2.82
C LYS A 680 -4.27 -44.61 -2.73
N ARG A 681 -4.24 -45.50 -1.74
CA ARG A 681 -3.25 -46.57 -1.61
C ARG A 681 -3.07 -47.27 -2.96
N CYS A 682 -1.83 -47.27 -3.43
CA CYS A 682 -1.35 -48.08 -4.53
C CYS A 682 -1.41 -49.56 -4.11
N GLY A 683 -2.24 -50.35 -4.78
CA GLY A 683 -2.37 -51.80 -4.57
C GLY A 683 -2.01 -52.55 -5.85
N SER A 684 -0.86 -53.21 -5.81
CA SER A 684 -0.38 -54.31 -6.66
C SER A 684 -0.39 -54.14 -8.18
N ARG A 685 0.79 -53.84 -8.76
CA ARG A 685 1.19 -54.37 -10.07
C ARG A 685 2.26 -55.44 -9.89
N ARG A 686 2.03 -56.56 -10.56
CA ARG A 686 2.92 -57.72 -10.67
C ARG A 686 4.31 -57.30 -11.18
N MET A 687 5.31 -57.78 -10.49
CA MET A 687 6.71 -57.83 -10.90
C MET A 687 6.82 -58.59 -12.23
N LEU A 688 7.43 -57.98 -13.24
CA LEU A 688 7.98 -58.66 -14.41
C LEU A 688 9.48 -58.36 -14.40
N ILE A 689 10.23 -59.37 -14.00
CA ILE A 689 11.69 -59.43 -14.06
C ILE A 689 12.04 -59.61 -15.55
N VAL A 690 12.86 -58.71 -16.09
CA VAL A 690 13.63 -58.97 -17.30
C VAL A 690 15.08 -58.67 -16.97
N THR A 691 15.86 -59.74 -16.92
CA THR A 691 17.31 -59.72 -16.77
C THR A 691 18.00 -59.24 -18.03
N SER A 692 19.17 -58.64 -17.83
CA SER A 692 20.12 -58.15 -18.82
C SER A 692 20.54 -59.16 -19.89
N SER A 693 20.67 -58.65 -21.11
CA SER A 693 21.77 -58.95 -22.05
C SER A 693 22.04 -57.71 -22.89
#